data_AF-A0ABD7L8N8-F1
#
_entry.id   AF-A0ABD7L8N8-F1
#
_cell.length_a   1.000
_cell.length_b   1.000
_cell.length_c   1.000
_cell.angle_alpha   90.00
_cell.angle_beta   90.00
_cell.angle_gamma   90.00
#
_symmetry.space_group_name_H-M   'P 1'
#
loop_
_entity.id
_entity.type
_entity.pdbx_description
1 polymer ?
#
loop_
_entity_poly.entity_id
_entity_poly.type
_entity_poly.pdbx_seq_one_letter_code
_entity_poly.pdbx_strand_id
1 'polypeptide(L)'
;MALFDASRTLSVSGAALPTYGSQSLLTPVKLTGAETIGELFEYVLELKTPDALAFSPSIAANVDLDALIGTEVTVSIQLEGRGHFIPGLAGGAGMGNIGAGMREITGIVSQATIVRDDGRSIVYALTLRPWLWHATKNCDCRIFQDMSVVEITDAVLSAYPFPVDKRLTTPRPNKVWPTRDIQRQHFESDWAFLQRLWEEWGIYYFFEHGEGKHRLVLCDSMGALRPLGDAYAELRYEPPTSRRIDEEHIHEFSVSHALTTGAVTVVDYDYTLPRANLTVTREDPRDTGLAHQERYSWGDYAQPQAGAAGLSGAHNEPRTEAEYLTLVQMQAWRCQGLRAHGKGNLRGMVAGQTFVLSHYPQEAANREYAVIACRLTIEEIGEASGAGQQYRCEADFTVQPTNEPFRLLRTMAKPRMNGVEYAVVTCPDNQEIWTDAYGRVKLQFLWDRLGKNDERSSCWVRVAGAWHGDQFGGVFLPRRGQEVEVAFVNGDPDLPIVVGSAVNAFNMPPFALPANQALAGYRSKEIGGRRANTLAFDDTNSKIQAHLSSDEGCSQLNLGYITRIAGNAGRQEERGRGFELATGLWGVVRSAMGMLITTQGRSGADGQVKSMSETLSQLDDAHRLHEFMSKAAHEAEAQDVDGHQSDLAQAISRQNEQIRGRASEANPFAELAEPHLVIAGKAGVQLVTPATAHVAAQQVAVTSEGHVGIASGSSFFASIRDTIRFVAQKGIVKFVSAAGDIVLHALTQSIVARAQKQILLEADEIILRGKRKIRFEVNGSFTNMDASGIVHGTSGKFLAHASFHQLPGPLSQAVDLAPKKICIECLMKAARSGAALVLR
;
A
#
# COMPACT_ATOMS: atom_id res chain seq x y z
N MET A 1 -51.57 -16.23 -69.00
CA MET A 1 -52.06 -14.83 -69.04
C MET A 1 -51.45 -14.13 -67.85
N ALA A 2 -50.28 -13.51 -68.03
CA ALA A 2 -49.54 -12.81 -66.98
C ALA A 2 -50.03 -11.36 -66.97
N LEU A 3 -50.74 -10.98 -65.91
CA LEU A 3 -51.25 -9.64 -65.68
C LEU A 3 -50.43 -9.02 -64.55
N PHE A 4 -49.61 -8.03 -64.93
CA PHE A 4 -48.98 -6.99 -64.12
C PHE A 4 -47.91 -7.41 -63.09
N ASP A 5 -46.65 -7.35 -63.51
CA ASP A 5 -45.51 -7.08 -62.63
C ASP A 5 -44.96 -5.71 -63.05
N ALA A 6 -45.51 -4.63 -62.48
CA ALA A 6 -44.97 -3.30 -62.70
C ALA A 6 -43.59 -3.25 -62.02
N SER A 7 -42.53 -2.84 -62.73
CA SER A 7 -41.21 -2.63 -62.15
C SER A 7 -41.30 -1.59 -61.03
N ARG A 8 -41.20 -2.01 -59.76
CA ARG A 8 -41.23 -1.11 -58.61
C ARG A 8 -39.82 -0.68 -58.23
N THR A 9 -39.67 0.58 -57.84
CA THR A 9 -38.42 1.14 -57.33
C THR A 9 -38.08 0.60 -55.95
N LEU A 10 -39.10 0.32 -55.11
CA LEU A 10 -38.97 -0.26 -53.77
C LEU A 10 -39.55 -1.68 -53.72
N SER A 11 -38.80 -2.58 -53.09
CA SER A 11 -39.27 -3.90 -52.67
C SER A 11 -38.84 -4.16 -51.23
N VAL A 12 -39.54 -5.07 -50.55
CA VAL A 12 -39.28 -5.41 -49.15
C VAL A 12 -39.22 -6.92 -48.96
N SER A 13 -38.32 -7.40 -48.11
CA SER A 13 -38.19 -8.79 -47.72
C SER A 13 -37.81 -8.92 -46.25
N GLY A 14 -38.13 -10.06 -45.64
CA GLY A 14 -37.88 -10.32 -44.22
C GLY A 14 -38.63 -11.58 -43.79
N ALA A 15 -38.01 -12.42 -42.95
CA ALA A 15 -38.58 -13.71 -42.56
C ALA A 15 -39.89 -13.59 -41.76
N ALA A 16 -40.07 -12.47 -41.05
CA ALA A 16 -41.24 -12.19 -40.24
C ALA A 16 -42.35 -11.43 -40.99
N LEU A 17 -42.07 -10.95 -42.21
CA LEU A 17 -43.09 -10.22 -42.97
C LEU A 17 -44.25 -11.16 -43.33
N PRO A 18 -45.50 -10.71 -43.15
CA PRO A 18 -46.67 -11.55 -43.39
C PRO A 18 -46.75 -11.91 -44.87
N THR A 19 -46.97 -13.19 -45.14
CA THR A 19 -47.18 -13.73 -46.49
C THR A 19 -48.50 -14.47 -46.56
N TYR A 20 -49.13 -14.46 -47.73
CA TYR A 20 -50.30 -15.27 -48.02
C TYR A 20 -49.99 -16.16 -49.22
N GLY A 21 -49.90 -17.47 -48.99
CA GLY A 21 -49.35 -18.39 -49.99
C GLY A 21 -47.88 -18.06 -50.28
N SER A 22 -47.56 -17.72 -51.53
CA SER A 22 -46.21 -17.32 -51.97
C SER A 22 -46.07 -15.82 -52.22
N GLN A 23 -47.05 -14.99 -51.83
CA GLN A 23 -47.08 -13.55 -52.08
C GLN A 23 -46.98 -12.74 -50.79
N SER A 24 -46.28 -11.61 -50.83
CA SER A 24 -46.19 -10.66 -49.71
C SER A 24 -47.55 -10.00 -49.46
N LEU A 25 -47.97 -9.92 -48.20
CA LEU A 25 -49.18 -9.20 -47.79
C LEU A 25 -48.97 -7.69 -47.65
N LEU A 26 -47.72 -7.23 -47.71
CA LEU A 26 -47.33 -5.84 -47.53
C LEU A 26 -46.44 -5.37 -48.68
N THR A 27 -46.67 -4.16 -49.17
CA THR A 27 -45.91 -3.58 -50.28
C THR A 27 -45.41 -2.18 -49.92
N PRO A 28 -44.12 -1.85 -50.17
CA PRO A 28 -43.55 -0.56 -49.78
C PRO A 28 -44.09 0.59 -50.61
N VAL A 29 -44.53 1.63 -49.92
CA VAL A 29 -45.05 2.87 -50.53
C VAL A 29 -44.05 4.00 -50.36
N LYS A 30 -43.43 4.10 -49.18
CA LYS A 30 -42.52 5.18 -48.87
C LYS A 30 -41.44 4.71 -47.91
N LEU A 31 -40.20 5.11 -48.18
CA LEU A 31 -39.07 4.97 -47.28
C LEU A 31 -38.55 6.37 -46.96
N THR A 32 -38.47 6.72 -45.67
CA THR A 32 -37.88 7.98 -45.22
C THR A 32 -36.94 7.70 -44.05
N GLY A 33 -35.69 8.14 -44.14
CA GLY A 33 -34.74 7.95 -43.03
C GLY A 33 -33.42 8.64 -43.24
N ALA A 34 -32.54 8.54 -42.26
CA ALA A 34 -31.22 9.16 -42.30
C ALA A 34 -30.13 8.25 -41.75
N GLU A 35 -28.95 8.35 -42.37
CA GLU A 35 -27.70 7.74 -41.95
C GLU A 35 -26.66 8.85 -41.75
N THR A 36 -25.94 8.81 -40.63
CA THR A 36 -24.81 9.71 -40.35
C THR A 36 -23.64 8.88 -39.85
N ILE A 37 -22.43 9.15 -40.33
CA ILE A 37 -21.21 8.55 -39.76
C ILE A 37 -21.12 8.90 -38.28
N GLY A 38 -21.01 7.88 -37.42
CA GLY A 38 -20.92 8.00 -35.97
C GLY A 38 -22.26 8.06 -35.25
N GLU A 39 -23.38 7.89 -35.96
CA GLU A 39 -24.72 7.82 -35.38
C GLU A 39 -25.45 6.53 -35.77
N LEU A 40 -26.48 6.19 -34.99
CA LEU A 40 -27.36 5.06 -35.30
C LEU A 40 -28.39 5.49 -36.35
N PHE A 41 -28.45 4.80 -37.49
CA PHE A 41 -29.43 5.12 -38.51
C PHE A 41 -30.87 4.88 -38.05
N GLU A 42 -31.80 5.57 -38.68
CA GLU A 42 -33.23 5.32 -38.53
C GLU A 42 -33.93 5.47 -39.89
N TYR A 43 -34.71 4.46 -40.26
CA TYR A 43 -35.58 4.49 -41.42
C TYR A 43 -37.01 4.16 -41.02
N VAL A 44 -37.97 4.93 -41.52
CA VAL A 44 -39.40 4.63 -41.45
C VAL A 44 -39.85 4.13 -42.81
N LEU A 45 -40.31 2.88 -42.83
CA LEU A 45 -40.84 2.20 -44.01
C LEU A 45 -42.37 2.15 -43.92
N GLU A 46 -43.06 2.90 -44.77
CA GLU A 46 -44.51 2.78 -44.96
C GLU A 46 -44.83 1.65 -45.95
N LEU A 47 -45.68 0.73 -45.51
CA LEU A 47 -46.15 -0.44 -46.24
C LEU A 47 -47.67 -0.37 -46.36
N LYS A 48 -48.24 -0.79 -47.49
CA LYS A 48 -49.69 -0.96 -47.65
C LYS A 48 -50.07 -2.38 -48.04
N THR A 49 -51.29 -2.80 -47.71
CA THR A 49 -51.86 -4.03 -48.28
C THR A 49 -52.12 -3.83 -49.79
N PRO A 50 -51.80 -4.80 -50.67
CA PRO A 50 -51.96 -4.63 -52.11
C PRO A 50 -53.42 -4.36 -52.55
N ASP A 51 -53.62 -3.37 -53.42
CA ASP A 51 -54.94 -2.99 -53.97
C ASP A 51 -55.55 -4.09 -54.88
N ALA A 52 -54.69 -4.94 -55.46
CA ALA A 52 -55.05 -5.90 -56.51
C ALA A 52 -55.64 -7.23 -55.99
N LEU A 53 -55.59 -7.51 -54.69
CA LEU A 53 -55.95 -8.81 -54.14
C LEU A 53 -57.28 -8.73 -53.40
N ALA A 54 -58.28 -9.47 -53.88
CA ALA A 54 -59.57 -9.67 -53.22
C ALA A 54 -59.42 -10.57 -51.97
N PHE A 55 -58.57 -10.17 -51.03
CA PHE A 55 -58.49 -10.80 -49.72
C PHE A 55 -59.75 -10.47 -48.93
N SER A 56 -60.18 -11.36 -48.03
CA SER A 56 -61.13 -10.95 -46.99
C SER A 56 -60.47 -9.83 -46.20
N PRO A 57 -61.08 -8.63 -46.08
CA PRO A 57 -60.49 -7.49 -45.38
C PRO A 57 -59.99 -7.85 -43.97
N SER A 58 -60.57 -8.90 -43.36
CA SER A 58 -60.22 -9.39 -42.04
C SER A 58 -58.88 -10.13 -41.92
N ILE A 59 -58.23 -10.58 -43.00
CA ILE A 59 -56.93 -11.30 -42.91
C ILE A 59 -55.77 -10.35 -43.17
N ALA A 60 -55.86 -9.54 -44.22
CA ALA A 60 -54.82 -8.57 -44.57
C ALA A 60 -54.73 -7.39 -43.57
N ALA A 61 -55.81 -7.09 -42.84
CA ALA A 61 -55.85 -6.06 -41.79
C ALA A 61 -55.26 -6.49 -40.43
N ASN A 62 -55.13 -7.79 -40.18
CA ASN A 62 -54.76 -8.35 -38.87
C ASN A 62 -53.30 -8.80 -38.84
N VAL A 63 -52.39 -7.98 -39.36
CA VAL A 63 -50.95 -8.21 -39.22
C VAL A 63 -50.58 -8.17 -37.73
N ASP A 64 -49.98 -9.25 -37.23
CA ASP A 64 -49.42 -9.30 -35.89
C ASP A 64 -48.16 -8.43 -35.83
N LEU A 65 -48.27 -7.24 -35.26
CA LEU A 65 -47.15 -6.30 -35.15
C LEU A 65 -46.08 -6.80 -34.17
N ASP A 66 -46.45 -7.53 -33.13
CA ASP A 66 -45.51 -8.02 -32.12
C ASP A 66 -44.56 -9.05 -32.72
N ALA A 67 -45.07 -9.88 -33.65
CA ALA A 67 -44.26 -10.82 -34.42
C ALA A 67 -43.19 -10.15 -35.31
N LEU A 68 -43.36 -8.86 -35.65
CA LEU A 68 -42.39 -8.10 -36.45
C LEU A 68 -41.28 -7.47 -35.58
N ILE A 69 -41.56 -7.13 -34.33
CA ILE A 69 -40.60 -6.44 -33.45
C ILE A 69 -39.35 -7.30 -33.23
N GLY A 70 -38.17 -6.69 -33.38
CA GLY A 70 -36.89 -7.36 -33.17
C GLY A 70 -36.42 -8.25 -34.33
N THR A 71 -37.16 -8.26 -35.45
CA THR A 71 -36.80 -9.04 -36.65
C THR A 71 -36.11 -8.17 -37.70
N GLU A 72 -35.27 -8.78 -38.55
CA GLU A 72 -34.60 -8.08 -39.66
C GLU A 72 -35.54 -7.91 -40.86
N VAL A 73 -35.61 -6.69 -41.38
CA VAL A 73 -36.32 -6.33 -42.61
C VAL A 73 -35.35 -5.64 -43.56
N THR A 74 -35.34 -6.09 -44.81
CA THR A 74 -34.52 -5.53 -45.89
C THR A 74 -35.41 -4.84 -46.90
N VAL A 75 -35.14 -3.56 -47.13
CA VAL A 75 -35.71 -2.77 -48.21
C VAL A 75 -34.70 -2.74 -49.36
N SER A 76 -35.12 -3.16 -50.55
CA SER A 76 -34.28 -3.13 -51.74
C SER A 76 -34.75 -2.01 -52.68
N ILE A 77 -33.82 -1.15 -53.06
CA ILE A 77 -34.00 0.03 -53.90
C ILE A 77 -33.36 -0.25 -55.26
N GLN A 78 -34.15 -0.19 -56.33
CA GLN A 78 -33.67 -0.37 -57.69
C GLN A 78 -32.79 0.80 -58.13
N LEU A 79 -31.61 0.51 -58.66
CA LEU A 79 -30.68 1.47 -59.28
C LEU A 79 -30.68 1.26 -60.79
N GLU A 80 -31.01 2.30 -61.55
CA GLU A 80 -31.12 2.21 -63.01
C GLU A 80 -29.80 2.29 -63.76
N GLY A 81 -28.66 2.50 -63.08
CA GLY A 81 -27.33 2.60 -63.69
C GLY A 81 -27.11 3.88 -64.52
N ARG A 82 -25.94 4.02 -65.14
CA ARG A 82 -25.58 5.14 -66.03
C ARG A 82 -25.17 4.63 -67.42
N GLY A 83 -25.66 5.29 -68.48
CA GLY A 83 -25.28 5.05 -69.87
C GLY A 83 -26.49 4.85 -70.81
N HIS A 84 -26.35 5.21 -72.09
CA HIS A 84 -27.32 4.92 -73.14
C HIS A 84 -26.72 3.96 -74.18
N PHE A 85 -27.54 3.07 -74.74
CA PHE A 85 -27.17 2.21 -75.86
C PHE A 85 -26.74 3.06 -77.07
N ILE A 86 -25.52 2.83 -77.60
CA ILE A 86 -25.03 3.47 -78.83
C ILE A 86 -25.07 2.44 -79.98
N PRO A 87 -25.95 2.61 -80.98
CA PRO A 87 -26.00 1.71 -82.14
C PRO A 87 -24.68 1.77 -82.96
N GLY A 88 -24.03 0.63 -83.18
CA GLY A 88 -22.90 0.50 -84.14
C GLY A 88 -21.54 0.07 -83.56
N LEU A 89 -21.40 -0.10 -82.25
CA LEU A 89 -20.17 -0.61 -81.62
C LEU A 89 -20.10 -2.15 -81.67
N ALA A 90 -19.06 -2.69 -82.31
CA ALA A 90 -18.85 -4.13 -82.44
C ALA A 90 -18.20 -4.74 -81.19
N GLY A 91 -18.75 -5.86 -80.72
CA GLY A 91 -18.20 -6.69 -79.64
C GLY A 91 -18.58 -6.23 -78.24
N GLY A 92 -19.83 -6.45 -77.81
CA GLY A 92 -20.28 -6.37 -76.40
C GLY A 92 -20.15 -5.02 -75.67
N ALA A 93 -19.40 -4.05 -76.20
CA ALA A 93 -19.06 -2.77 -75.58
C ALA A 93 -20.16 -1.70 -75.69
N GLY A 94 -21.36 -2.06 -76.15
CA GLY A 94 -22.52 -1.16 -76.30
C GLY A 94 -23.68 -1.42 -75.33
N MET A 95 -23.53 -2.33 -74.36
CA MET A 95 -24.57 -2.77 -73.43
C MET A 95 -24.14 -2.58 -71.96
N GLY A 96 -23.70 -1.38 -71.59
CA GLY A 96 -23.32 -1.10 -70.21
C GLY A 96 -24.37 -0.23 -69.54
N ASN A 97 -25.37 -0.82 -68.90
CA ASN A 97 -26.08 -0.12 -67.85
C ASN A 97 -25.18 -0.13 -66.60
N ILE A 98 -24.13 0.70 -66.62
CA ILE A 98 -23.00 0.61 -65.69
C ILE A 98 -23.50 0.95 -64.29
N GLY A 99 -23.28 0.03 -63.34
CA GLY A 99 -23.73 0.18 -61.96
C GLY A 99 -25.25 0.02 -61.74
N ALA A 100 -26.01 -0.49 -62.72
CA ALA A 100 -27.39 -0.92 -62.49
C ALA A 100 -27.43 -2.12 -61.53
N GLY A 101 -28.38 -2.12 -60.59
CA GLY A 101 -28.44 -3.14 -59.55
C GLY A 101 -29.45 -2.82 -58.46
N MET A 102 -29.27 -3.41 -57.29
CA MET A 102 -30.11 -3.18 -56.12
C MET A 102 -29.24 -2.66 -54.97
N ARG A 103 -29.67 -1.56 -54.35
CA ARG A 103 -29.17 -1.12 -53.04
C ARG A 103 -30.06 -1.72 -51.97
N GLU A 104 -29.47 -2.26 -50.91
CA GLU A 104 -30.22 -2.74 -49.75
C GLU A 104 -30.13 -1.73 -48.60
N ILE A 105 -31.18 -1.66 -47.81
CA ILE A 105 -31.21 -1.07 -46.47
C ILE A 105 -31.84 -2.12 -45.57
N THR A 106 -31.02 -2.74 -44.74
CA THR A 106 -31.46 -3.72 -43.74
C THR A 106 -31.44 -3.10 -42.37
N GLY A 107 -32.47 -3.34 -41.58
CA GLY A 107 -32.52 -2.93 -40.18
C GLY A 107 -33.43 -3.80 -39.36
N ILE A 108 -33.31 -3.67 -38.05
CA ILE A 108 -34.18 -4.35 -37.09
C ILE A 108 -35.40 -3.49 -36.83
N VAL A 109 -36.58 -4.09 -36.87
CA VAL A 109 -37.85 -3.41 -36.56
C VAL A 109 -37.87 -3.07 -35.07
N SER A 110 -37.63 -1.80 -34.74
CA SER A 110 -37.69 -1.30 -33.35
C SER A 110 -39.10 -0.84 -32.95
N GLN A 111 -39.94 -0.53 -33.93
CA GLN A 111 -41.33 -0.11 -33.74
C GLN A 111 -42.15 -0.48 -34.97
N ALA A 112 -43.39 -0.94 -34.78
CA ALA A 112 -44.36 -1.22 -35.82
C ALA A 112 -45.69 -0.56 -35.46
N THR A 113 -46.34 0.12 -36.41
CA THR A 113 -47.56 0.92 -36.16
C THR A 113 -48.56 0.78 -37.30
N ILE A 114 -49.85 0.66 -37.01
CA ILE A 114 -50.93 0.87 -37.99
C ILE A 114 -51.16 2.38 -38.09
N VAL A 115 -50.87 2.96 -39.25
CA VAL A 115 -50.88 4.42 -39.45
C VAL A 115 -52.26 4.94 -39.78
N ARG A 116 -52.89 4.36 -40.81
CA ARG A 116 -54.17 4.82 -41.36
C ARG A 116 -54.86 3.74 -42.18
N ASP A 117 -56.18 3.87 -42.30
CA ASP A 117 -57.00 3.22 -43.32
C ASP A 117 -57.20 4.24 -44.46
N ASP A 118 -56.81 3.90 -45.68
CA ASP A 118 -57.00 4.77 -46.87
C ASP A 118 -58.25 4.41 -47.68
N GLY A 119 -59.08 3.51 -47.16
CA GLY A 119 -60.35 3.04 -47.73
C GLY A 119 -60.19 1.84 -48.67
N ARG A 120 -59.01 1.62 -49.27
CA ARG A 120 -58.72 0.47 -50.16
C ARG A 120 -57.60 -0.41 -49.62
N SER A 121 -56.76 0.13 -48.74
CA SER A 121 -55.62 -0.51 -48.13
C SER A 121 -55.42 0.00 -46.70
N ILE A 122 -54.74 -0.81 -45.89
CA ILE A 122 -54.27 -0.41 -44.56
C ILE A 122 -52.78 -0.10 -44.66
N VAL A 123 -52.39 1.05 -44.12
CA VAL A 123 -51.00 1.51 -44.12
C VAL A 123 -50.37 1.21 -42.77
N TYR A 124 -49.24 0.52 -42.81
CA TYR A 124 -48.37 0.20 -41.69
C TYR A 124 -47.08 1.01 -41.80
N ALA A 125 -46.46 1.35 -40.67
CA ALA A 125 -45.12 1.93 -40.61
C ALA A 125 -44.21 1.07 -39.73
N LEU A 126 -43.05 0.70 -40.27
CA LEU A 126 -41.98 0.02 -39.54
C LEU A 126 -40.81 0.99 -39.36
N THR A 127 -40.37 1.19 -38.12
CA THR A 127 -39.14 1.91 -37.80
C THR A 127 -37.99 0.90 -37.75
N LEU A 128 -37.05 1.03 -38.67
CA LEU A 128 -35.87 0.20 -38.83
C LEU A 128 -34.66 0.92 -38.22
N ARG A 129 -33.94 0.24 -37.33
CA ARG A 129 -32.72 0.73 -36.67
C ARG A 129 -31.60 -0.31 -36.76
N PRO A 130 -30.32 0.07 -36.64
CA PRO A 130 -29.23 -0.90 -36.65
C PRO A 130 -29.31 -1.78 -35.41
N TRP A 131 -28.79 -3.00 -35.52
CA TRP A 131 -28.59 -3.90 -34.38
C TRP A 131 -27.88 -3.24 -33.18
N LEU A 132 -26.95 -2.31 -33.44
CA LEU A 132 -26.22 -1.60 -32.39
C LEU A 132 -27.16 -0.75 -31.51
N TRP A 133 -28.34 -0.39 -31.99
CA TRP A 133 -29.36 0.27 -31.17
C TRP A 133 -29.82 -0.58 -30.00
N HIS A 134 -29.78 -1.92 -30.09
CA HIS A 134 -30.08 -2.79 -28.94
C HIS A 134 -29.12 -2.55 -27.78
N ALA A 135 -27.86 -2.17 -28.06
CA ALA A 135 -26.87 -1.82 -27.04
C ALA A 135 -27.19 -0.52 -26.29
N THR A 136 -28.24 0.23 -26.69
CA THR A 136 -28.80 1.36 -25.93
C THR A 136 -29.80 0.93 -24.87
N LYS A 137 -30.25 -0.33 -24.90
CA LYS A 137 -31.34 -0.84 -24.04
C LYS A 137 -30.85 -1.52 -22.77
N ASN A 138 -29.54 -1.61 -22.58
CA ASN A 138 -28.94 -2.09 -21.35
C ASN A 138 -28.27 -0.96 -20.56
N CYS A 139 -27.80 -1.32 -19.36
CA CYS A 139 -26.99 -0.49 -18.50
C CYS A 139 -26.16 -1.45 -17.64
N ASP A 140 -24.85 -1.23 -17.55
CA ASP A 140 -23.96 -2.14 -16.83
C ASP A 140 -22.81 -1.39 -16.14
N CYS A 141 -22.13 -2.08 -15.22
CA CYS A 141 -20.91 -1.59 -14.58
C CYS A 141 -19.84 -2.69 -14.64
N ARG A 142 -18.79 -2.46 -15.45
CA ARG A 142 -17.74 -3.46 -15.76
C ARG A 142 -16.36 -2.83 -15.74
N ILE A 143 -15.38 -3.64 -15.38
CA ILE A 143 -13.96 -3.27 -15.43
C ILE A 143 -13.31 -4.03 -16.58
N PHE A 144 -12.62 -3.30 -17.46
CA PHE A 144 -11.73 -3.86 -18.46
C PHE A 144 -10.30 -3.53 -18.06
N GLN A 145 -9.46 -4.55 -17.87
CA GLN A 145 -8.09 -4.44 -17.38
C GLN A 145 -7.12 -5.04 -18.38
N ASP A 146 -5.96 -4.42 -18.53
CA ASP A 146 -4.88 -4.88 -19.41
C ASP A 146 -5.38 -5.13 -20.85
N MET A 147 -6.36 -4.33 -21.30
CA MET A 147 -6.99 -4.45 -22.62
C MET A 147 -6.84 -3.14 -23.39
N SER A 148 -6.64 -3.26 -24.70
CA SER A 148 -6.73 -2.13 -25.64
C SER A 148 -8.18 -1.77 -25.95
N VAL A 149 -8.39 -0.57 -26.47
CA VAL A 149 -9.72 -0.08 -26.88
C VAL A 149 -10.42 -0.99 -27.90
N VAL A 150 -9.65 -1.63 -28.78
CA VAL A 150 -10.19 -2.57 -29.77
C VAL A 150 -10.62 -3.87 -29.10
N GLU A 151 -9.82 -4.40 -28.16
CA GLU A 151 -10.18 -5.59 -27.40
C GLU A 151 -11.39 -5.35 -26.49
N ILE A 152 -11.48 -4.15 -25.88
CA ILE A 152 -12.66 -3.72 -25.11
C ILE A 152 -13.89 -3.69 -26.01
N THR A 153 -13.75 -3.12 -27.22
CA THR A 153 -14.82 -3.09 -28.21
C THR A 153 -15.30 -4.50 -28.55
N ASP A 154 -14.37 -5.43 -28.82
CA ASP A 154 -14.71 -6.82 -29.12
C ASP A 154 -15.39 -7.53 -27.94
N ALA A 155 -14.91 -7.31 -26.71
CA ALA A 155 -15.49 -7.90 -25.52
C ALA A 155 -16.94 -7.42 -25.30
N VAL A 156 -17.21 -6.12 -25.47
CA VAL A 156 -18.57 -5.57 -25.35
C VAL A 156 -19.46 -6.08 -26.47
N LEU A 157 -18.97 -6.06 -27.71
CA LEU A 157 -19.77 -6.44 -28.89
C LEU A 157 -20.00 -7.96 -29.01
N SER A 158 -19.22 -8.79 -28.30
CA SER A 158 -19.37 -10.26 -28.30
C SER A 158 -20.75 -10.77 -27.86
N ALA A 159 -21.49 -9.95 -27.11
CA ALA A 159 -22.86 -10.25 -26.69
C ALA A 159 -23.91 -10.14 -27.82
N TYR A 160 -23.53 -9.55 -28.97
CA TYR A 160 -24.43 -9.25 -30.08
C TYR A 160 -24.04 -10.11 -31.30
N PRO A 161 -24.93 -11.00 -31.79
CA PRO A 161 -24.60 -11.95 -32.86
C PRO A 161 -24.68 -11.34 -34.26
N PHE A 162 -24.07 -10.17 -34.46
CA PHE A 162 -24.14 -9.40 -35.70
C PHE A 162 -22.75 -9.06 -36.26
N PRO A 163 -22.62 -8.89 -37.59
CA PRO A 163 -21.32 -8.68 -38.21
C PRO A 163 -20.74 -7.30 -37.89
N VAL A 164 -19.44 -7.31 -37.54
CA VAL A 164 -18.60 -6.12 -37.32
C VAL A 164 -17.38 -6.24 -38.23
N ASP A 165 -17.13 -5.20 -39.04
CA ASP A 165 -15.94 -5.04 -39.87
C ASP A 165 -15.06 -3.94 -39.26
N LYS A 166 -13.75 -4.19 -39.17
CA LYS A 166 -12.78 -3.26 -38.55
C LYS A 166 -11.75 -2.85 -39.59
N ARG A 167 -11.84 -1.62 -40.08
CA ARG A 167 -10.92 -0.99 -41.04
C ARG A 167 -10.04 0.04 -40.34
N LEU A 168 -9.35 -0.42 -39.30
CA LEU A 168 -8.51 0.42 -38.44
C LEU A 168 -7.05 0.39 -38.93
N THR A 169 -6.42 1.55 -39.03
CA THR A 169 -5.09 1.75 -39.64
C THR A 169 -4.06 2.41 -38.69
N THR A 170 -4.50 2.87 -37.53
CA THR A 170 -3.82 3.71 -36.53
C THR A 170 -3.95 3.01 -35.15
N PRO A 171 -3.05 3.18 -34.13
CA PRO A 171 -2.24 4.33 -33.78
C PRO A 171 -0.81 4.32 -34.35
N ARG A 172 -0.39 5.44 -34.93
CA ARG A 172 1.01 5.74 -35.25
C ARG A 172 1.66 6.38 -34.01
N PRO A 173 2.93 6.10 -33.68
CA PRO A 173 3.96 5.47 -34.50
C PRO A 173 4.15 3.94 -34.34
N ASN A 174 3.62 3.31 -33.29
CA ASN A 174 3.96 1.92 -32.93
C ASN A 174 3.04 0.83 -33.54
N LYS A 175 1.99 1.20 -34.30
CA LYS A 175 1.03 0.28 -34.95
C LYS A 175 0.26 -0.67 -34.00
N VAL A 176 0.32 -0.45 -32.70
CA VAL A 176 -0.40 -1.24 -31.69
C VAL A 176 -1.25 -0.29 -30.86
N TRP A 177 -2.51 -0.66 -30.64
CA TRP A 177 -3.40 0.05 -29.72
C TRP A 177 -2.89 -0.11 -28.28
N PRO A 178 -2.68 0.97 -27.52
CA PRO A 178 -2.14 0.87 -26.17
C PRO A 178 -3.12 0.11 -25.27
N THR A 179 -2.58 -0.80 -24.48
CA THR A 179 -3.30 -1.49 -23.41
C THR A 179 -3.48 -0.56 -22.22
N ARG A 180 -4.65 -0.60 -21.60
CA ARG A 180 -5.01 0.26 -20.47
C ARG A 180 -4.94 -0.54 -19.18
N ASP A 181 -4.41 0.05 -18.11
CA ASP A 181 -4.46 -0.53 -16.75
C ASP A 181 -5.91 -0.79 -16.36
N ILE A 182 -6.78 0.18 -16.65
CA ILE A 182 -8.21 0.09 -16.35
C ILE A 182 -9.00 0.99 -17.30
N GLN A 183 -10.11 0.46 -17.81
CA GLN A 183 -11.20 1.22 -18.40
C GLN A 183 -12.51 0.72 -17.78
N ARG A 184 -13.25 1.60 -17.14
CA ARG A 184 -14.50 1.27 -16.46
C ARG A 184 -15.69 1.73 -17.29
N GLN A 185 -16.61 0.81 -17.54
CA GLN A 185 -17.99 1.15 -17.90
C GLN A 185 -18.72 1.43 -16.58
N HIS A 186 -19.20 2.66 -16.38
CA HIS A 186 -19.81 3.07 -15.10
C HIS A 186 -21.30 3.38 -15.26
N PHE A 187 -22.16 2.40 -14.93
CA PHE A 187 -23.62 2.51 -15.00
C PHE A 187 -24.13 3.21 -16.26
N GLU A 188 -23.56 2.82 -17.39
CA GLU A 188 -23.87 3.34 -18.72
C GLU A 188 -24.20 2.19 -19.66
N SER A 189 -25.02 2.44 -20.68
CA SER A 189 -25.32 1.45 -21.72
C SER A 189 -24.07 1.05 -22.50
N ASP A 190 -24.06 -0.14 -23.09
CA ASP A 190 -22.94 -0.60 -23.92
C ASP A 190 -22.68 0.35 -25.08
N TRP A 191 -23.74 0.89 -25.68
CA TRP A 191 -23.61 1.87 -26.76
C TRP A 191 -22.97 3.17 -26.28
N ALA A 192 -23.42 3.73 -25.14
CA ALA A 192 -22.84 4.98 -24.60
C ALA A 192 -21.35 4.82 -24.26
N PHE A 193 -20.99 3.68 -23.67
CA PHE A 193 -19.60 3.33 -23.35
C PHE A 193 -18.72 3.24 -24.60
N LEU A 194 -19.19 2.51 -25.63
CA LEU A 194 -18.46 2.37 -26.89
C LEU A 194 -18.40 3.69 -27.66
N GLN A 195 -19.49 4.44 -27.72
CA GLN A 195 -19.55 5.75 -28.38
C GLN A 195 -18.49 6.70 -27.81
N ARG A 196 -18.44 6.88 -26.48
CA ARG A 196 -17.43 7.77 -25.88
C ARG A 196 -16.01 7.26 -26.12
N LEU A 197 -15.79 5.95 -26.08
CA LEU A 197 -14.48 5.34 -26.26
C LEU A 197 -14.00 5.52 -27.71
N TRP A 198 -14.88 5.32 -28.69
CA TRP A 198 -14.59 5.54 -30.10
C TRP A 198 -14.35 7.02 -30.39
N GLU A 199 -15.17 7.94 -29.87
CA GLU A 199 -14.94 9.38 -29.97
C GLU A 199 -13.60 9.80 -29.35
N GLU A 200 -13.25 9.24 -28.20
CA GLU A 200 -11.99 9.52 -27.50
C GLU A 200 -10.77 9.11 -28.32
N TRP A 201 -10.81 7.91 -28.90
CA TRP A 201 -9.73 7.29 -29.65
C TRP A 201 -9.79 7.52 -31.16
N GLY A 202 -10.73 8.33 -31.64
CA GLY A 202 -10.84 8.74 -33.04
C GLY A 202 -11.35 7.66 -33.98
N ILE A 203 -12.04 6.66 -33.44
CA ILE A 203 -12.78 5.66 -34.18
C ILE A 203 -14.16 6.24 -34.48
N TYR A 204 -14.60 6.09 -35.72
CA TYR A 204 -15.94 6.41 -36.16
C TYR A 204 -16.53 5.18 -36.84
N TYR A 205 -17.85 5.19 -37.04
CA TYR A 205 -18.52 4.04 -37.63
C TYR A 205 -19.63 4.43 -38.59
N PHE A 206 -20.01 3.48 -39.42
CA PHE A 206 -21.18 3.54 -40.29
C PHE A 206 -21.68 2.11 -40.53
N PHE A 207 -22.73 1.96 -41.33
CA PHE A 207 -23.33 0.67 -41.62
C PHE A 207 -23.24 0.38 -43.12
N GLU A 208 -22.79 -0.83 -43.46
CA GLU A 208 -22.88 -1.35 -44.83
C GLU A 208 -24.01 -2.37 -44.90
N HIS A 209 -24.81 -2.28 -45.95
CA HIS A 209 -25.96 -3.14 -46.20
C HIS A 209 -25.68 -4.05 -47.39
N GLY A 210 -26.02 -5.33 -47.26
CA GLY A 210 -25.90 -6.30 -48.33
C GLY A 210 -26.17 -7.73 -47.86
N GLU A 211 -26.62 -8.58 -48.78
CA GLU A 211 -26.99 -9.98 -48.52
C GLU A 211 -28.11 -10.11 -47.46
N GLY A 212 -29.04 -9.16 -47.43
CA GLY A 212 -30.14 -9.13 -46.48
C GLY A 212 -29.72 -8.87 -45.04
N LYS A 213 -28.54 -8.28 -44.82
CA LYS A 213 -27.97 -7.94 -43.51
C LYS A 213 -27.35 -6.56 -43.54
N HIS A 214 -27.16 -5.96 -42.37
CA HIS A 214 -26.31 -4.78 -42.19
C HIS A 214 -25.16 -5.08 -41.24
N ARG A 215 -23.97 -4.55 -41.53
CA ARG A 215 -22.75 -4.73 -40.75
C ARG A 215 -22.25 -3.39 -40.20
N LEU A 216 -21.81 -3.39 -38.95
CA LEU A 216 -21.16 -2.23 -38.34
C LEU A 216 -19.73 -2.16 -38.88
N VAL A 217 -19.33 -1.02 -39.45
CA VAL A 217 -17.97 -0.82 -39.95
C VAL A 217 -17.28 0.22 -39.08
N LEU A 218 -16.20 -0.17 -38.39
CA LEU A 218 -15.36 0.72 -37.57
C LEU A 218 -14.16 1.20 -38.38
N CYS A 219 -13.94 2.50 -38.44
CA CYS A 219 -12.89 3.15 -39.22
C CYS A 219 -12.17 4.23 -38.39
N ASP A 220 -10.93 4.55 -38.75
CA ASP A 220 -10.13 5.61 -38.10
C ASP A 220 -9.44 6.55 -39.11
N SER A 221 -9.74 6.40 -40.40
CA SER A 221 -9.08 7.14 -41.47
C SER A 221 -9.98 7.25 -42.70
N MET A 222 -9.94 8.37 -43.41
CA MET A 222 -10.73 8.57 -44.64
C MET A 222 -10.35 7.57 -45.74
N GLY A 223 -9.10 7.07 -45.73
CA GLY A 223 -8.66 6.04 -46.67
C GLY A 223 -9.30 4.66 -46.48
N ALA A 224 -10.08 4.46 -45.40
CA ALA A 224 -10.86 3.25 -45.18
C ALA A 224 -12.24 3.27 -45.85
N LEU A 225 -12.70 4.43 -46.32
CA LEU A 225 -13.96 4.59 -47.04
C LEU A 225 -13.83 4.06 -48.46
N ARG A 226 -14.92 3.53 -49.02
CA ARG A 226 -14.97 3.02 -50.39
C ARG A 226 -15.76 3.98 -51.27
N PRO A 227 -15.44 4.10 -52.57
CA PRO A 227 -16.29 4.81 -53.51
C PRO A 227 -17.71 4.22 -53.53
N LEU A 228 -18.71 5.06 -53.83
CA LEU A 228 -20.03 4.61 -54.24
C LEU A 228 -19.89 3.69 -55.48
N GLY A 229 -20.90 2.85 -55.73
CA GLY A 229 -20.92 1.97 -56.90
C GLY A 229 -20.76 2.75 -58.22
N ASP A 230 -20.33 2.07 -59.29
CA ASP A 230 -19.90 2.70 -60.55
C ASP A 230 -20.87 3.74 -61.13
N ALA A 231 -22.19 3.59 -60.91
CA ALA A 231 -23.22 4.54 -61.34
C ALA A 231 -23.18 5.90 -60.61
N TYR A 232 -22.59 5.94 -59.41
CA TYR A 232 -22.55 7.09 -58.50
C TYR A 232 -21.11 7.51 -58.13
N ALA A 233 -20.09 6.84 -58.68
CA ALA A 233 -18.68 7.16 -58.39
C ALA A 233 -18.30 8.59 -58.83
N GLU A 234 -18.92 9.08 -59.91
CA GLU A 234 -18.86 10.48 -60.33
C GLU A 234 -20.28 11.04 -60.47
N LEU A 235 -20.60 12.10 -59.72
CA LEU A 235 -21.90 12.77 -59.74
C LEU A 235 -21.78 14.17 -60.29
N ARG A 236 -22.63 14.43 -61.28
CA ARG A 236 -22.73 15.73 -61.93
C ARG A 236 -23.64 16.66 -61.12
N TYR A 237 -23.23 17.93 -61.02
CA TYR A 237 -24.10 19.04 -60.66
C TYR A 237 -24.83 19.60 -61.90
N GLU A 238 -26.16 19.68 -61.85
CA GLU A 238 -26.98 20.37 -62.83
C GLU A 238 -28.07 21.18 -62.11
N PRO A 239 -28.04 22.53 -62.16
CA PRO A 239 -29.02 23.35 -61.46
C PRO A 239 -30.42 23.15 -62.04
N PRO A 240 -31.50 23.39 -61.25
CA PRO A 240 -32.89 23.26 -61.70
C PRO A 240 -33.23 24.34 -62.73
N THR A 241 -32.85 24.10 -63.98
CA THR A 241 -33.17 24.92 -65.16
C THR A 241 -34.25 24.23 -66.00
N SER A 242 -34.72 24.88 -67.06
CA SER A 242 -35.68 24.27 -68.00
C SER A 242 -35.10 23.13 -68.85
N ARG A 243 -33.83 22.76 -68.66
CA ARG A 243 -33.20 21.60 -69.30
C ARG A 243 -33.58 20.33 -68.56
N ARG A 244 -34.19 19.38 -69.27
CA ARG A 244 -34.51 18.06 -68.75
C ARG A 244 -33.35 17.12 -69.08
N ILE A 245 -32.62 16.69 -68.06
CA ILE A 245 -31.62 15.63 -68.19
C ILE A 245 -32.20 14.32 -67.66
N ASP A 246 -31.92 13.24 -68.36
CA ASP A 246 -32.39 11.88 -68.05
C ASP A 246 -31.26 11.09 -67.37
N GLU A 247 -30.72 11.69 -66.30
CA GLU A 247 -29.71 11.09 -65.42
C GLU A 247 -29.95 11.55 -63.97
N GLU A 248 -29.66 10.69 -62.99
CA GLU A 248 -29.63 11.10 -61.59
C GLU A 248 -28.49 12.10 -61.36
N HIS A 249 -28.81 13.24 -60.76
CA HIS A 249 -27.88 14.35 -60.61
C HIS A 249 -28.12 15.12 -59.30
N ILE A 250 -27.11 15.91 -58.93
CA ILE A 250 -27.18 16.87 -57.83
C ILE A 250 -27.73 18.18 -58.40
N HIS A 251 -28.83 18.70 -57.85
CA HIS A 251 -29.44 19.94 -58.31
C HIS A 251 -29.24 21.12 -57.35
N GLU A 252 -28.99 20.85 -56.08
CA GLU A 252 -28.52 21.84 -55.11
C GLU A 252 -27.19 21.38 -54.53
N PHE A 253 -26.22 22.27 -54.45
CA PHE A 253 -24.96 22.01 -53.76
C PHE A 253 -24.45 23.34 -53.19
N SER A 254 -24.05 23.34 -51.92
CA SER A 254 -23.53 24.51 -51.23
C SER A 254 -22.30 24.14 -50.42
N VAL A 255 -21.20 24.86 -50.65
CA VAL A 255 -19.95 24.68 -49.90
C VAL A 255 -19.92 25.68 -48.76
N SER A 256 -19.65 25.20 -47.54
CA SER A 256 -19.66 25.96 -46.31
C SER A 256 -18.30 25.92 -45.63
N HIS A 257 -17.84 27.09 -45.18
CA HIS A 257 -16.62 27.27 -44.42
C HIS A 257 -16.99 27.87 -43.06
N ALA A 258 -16.43 27.33 -41.98
CA ALA A 258 -16.71 27.78 -40.62
C ALA A 258 -15.43 27.97 -39.80
N LEU A 259 -15.47 28.91 -38.85
CA LEU A 259 -14.41 29.09 -37.87
C LEU A 259 -14.40 27.93 -36.88
N THR A 260 -13.22 27.36 -36.61
CA THR A 260 -13.04 26.24 -35.67
C THR A 260 -11.93 26.54 -34.67
N THR A 261 -11.84 25.73 -33.62
CA THR A 261 -10.66 25.67 -32.75
C THR A 261 -9.40 25.42 -33.60
N GLY A 262 -8.31 26.11 -33.28
CA GLY A 262 -7.03 26.04 -33.98
C GLY A 262 -5.93 25.28 -33.25
N ALA A 263 -6.08 25.18 -31.92
CA ALA A 263 -5.14 24.49 -31.05
C ALA A 263 -5.89 23.72 -29.96
N VAL A 264 -5.38 22.54 -29.63
CA VAL A 264 -5.82 21.75 -28.47
C VAL A 264 -4.61 21.49 -27.61
N THR A 265 -4.73 21.78 -26.32
CA THR A 265 -3.71 21.46 -25.31
C THR A 265 -4.32 20.60 -24.22
N VAL A 266 -3.64 19.51 -23.91
CA VAL A 266 -4.03 18.59 -22.83
C VAL A 266 -2.94 18.49 -21.78
N VAL A 267 -3.35 18.26 -20.54
CA VAL A 267 -2.47 17.98 -19.41
C VAL A 267 -2.98 16.76 -18.64
N ASP A 268 -2.05 16.02 -18.03
CA ASP A 268 -2.35 14.88 -17.17
C ASP A 268 -1.22 14.67 -16.16
N TYR A 269 -1.41 13.74 -15.23
CA TYR A 269 -0.47 13.44 -14.16
C TYR A 269 -0.30 11.93 -13.96
N ASP A 270 0.96 11.48 -14.03
CA ASP A 270 1.37 10.13 -13.64
C ASP A 270 2.19 10.20 -12.35
N TYR A 271 1.72 9.53 -11.30
CA TYR A 271 2.41 9.51 -10.01
C TYR A 271 3.69 8.67 -10.01
N THR A 272 3.90 7.81 -11.01
CA THR A 272 5.15 7.08 -11.22
C THR A 272 6.21 7.95 -11.91
N LEU A 273 5.78 8.99 -12.63
CA LEU A 273 6.61 9.98 -13.30
C LEU A 273 6.28 11.41 -12.83
N PRO A 274 6.35 11.71 -11.52
CA PRO A 274 5.75 12.92 -10.94
C PRO A 274 6.41 14.25 -11.37
N ARG A 275 7.57 14.18 -12.04
CA ARG A 275 8.29 15.34 -12.59
C ARG A 275 8.25 15.42 -14.12
N ALA A 276 7.61 14.44 -14.79
CA ALA A 276 7.50 14.46 -16.23
C ALA A 276 6.55 15.59 -16.68
N ASN A 277 6.94 16.33 -17.72
CA ASN A 277 6.03 17.24 -18.38
C ASN A 277 5.17 16.45 -19.37
N LEU A 278 3.95 16.15 -18.96
CA LEU A 278 2.98 15.42 -19.78
C LEU A 278 2.11 16.35 -20.62
N THR A 279 2.27 17.68 -20.53
CA THR A 279 1.48 18.62 -21.33
C THR A 279 1.82 18.50 -22.81
N VAL A 280 0.80 18.36 -23.65
CA VAL A 280 0.94 18.27 -25.11
C VAL A 280 -0.02 19.24 -25.79
N THR A 281 0.51 19.99 -26.76
CA THR A 281 -0.25 20.90 -27.61
C THR A 281 -0.19 20.42 -29.06
N ARG A 282 -1.33 20.41 -29.75
CA ARG A 282 -1.42 20.24 -31.20
C ARG A 282 -2.12 21.44 -31.82
N GLU A 283 -1.45 22.04 -32.79
CA GLU A 283 -1.96 23.12 -33.59
C GLU A 283 -2.17 22.63 -35.02
N ASP A 284 -3.38 22.81 -35.54
CA ASP A 284 -3.69 22.58 -36.94
C ASP A 284 -4.79 23.55 -37.40
N PRO A 285 -4.51 24.88 -37.36
CA PRO A 285 -5.48 25.90 -37.72
C PRO A 285 -5.80 25.85 -39.21
N ARG A 286 -7.04 26.20 -39.57
CA ARG A 286 -7.43 26.44 -40.97
C ARG A 286 -6.87 27.78 -41.42
N ASP A 287 -6.63 27.94 -42.73
CA ASP A 287 -6.19 29.21 -43.33
C ASP A 287 -7.36 30.20 -43.42
N THR A 288 -7.82 30.67 -42.26
CA THR A 288 -8.92 31.62 -42.08
C THR A 288 -8.55 32.66 -41.01
N GLY A 289 -9.21 33.82 -41.01
CA GLY A 289 -9.03 34.80 -39.92
C GLY A 289 -9.52 34.26 -38.57
N LEU A 290 -8.86 34.64 -37.47
CA LEU A 290 -9.19 34.20 -36.11
C LEU A 290 -9.19 32.67 -35.93
N ALA A 291 -8.23 31.97 -36.54
CA ALA A 291 -8.19 30.50 -36.56
C ALA A 291 -7.32 29.85 -35.46
N HIS A 292 -6.84 30.59 -34.47
CA HIS A 292 -5.83 30.11 -33.51
C HIS A 292 -6.36 29.91 -32.08
N GLN A 293 -7.69 29.91 -31.90
CA GLN A 293 -8.32 29.79 -30.60
C GLN A 293 -8.02 28.41 -30.00
N GLU A 294 -7.48 28.42 -28.78
CA GLU A 294 -7.05 27.23 -28.06
C GLU A 294 -8.17 26.65 -27.20
N ARG A 295 -8.22 25.31 -27.12
CA ARG A 295 -8.95 24.57 -26.10
C ARG A 295 -7.97 23.84 -25.17
N TYR A 296 -7.99 24.21 -23.89
CA TYR A 296 -7.19 23.59 -22.83
C TYR A 296 -8.05 22.64 -21.98
N SER A 297 -7.65 21.38 -21.80
CA SER A 297 -8.41 20.39 -21.01
C SER A 297 -7.54 19.34 -20.34
N TRP A 298 -8.14 18.59 -19.41
CA TRP A 298 -7.53 17.39 -18.84
C TRP A 298 -7.56 16.24 -19.86
N GLY A 299 -6.50 15.42 -19.92
CA GLY A 299 -6.26 14.48 -21.00
C GLY A 299 -6.77 13.05 -20.83
N ASP A 300 -6.88 12.55 -19.59
CA ASP A 300 -7.30 11.19 -19.22
C ASP A 300 -6.47 10.04 -19.88
N TYR A 301 -5.19 10.28 -20.19
CA TYR A 301 -4.29 9.32 -20.86
C TYR A 301 -3.25 8.66 -19.96
N ALA A 302 -2.88 9.27 -18.83
CA ALA A 302 -1.84 8.74 -17.95
C ALA A 302 -2.34 7.50 -17.17
N GLN A 303 -1.85 6.32 -17.54
CA GLN A 303 -2.06 5.08 -16.80
C GLN A 303 -0.74 4.31 -16.72
N PRO A 304 -0.10 4.18 -15.55
CA PRO A 304 1.31 3.76 -15.43
C PRO A 304 1.65 2.34 -15.92
N GLN A 305 0.68 1.57 -16.41
CA GLN A 305 0.77 0.19 -16.91
C GLN A 305 1.58 -0.70 -15.97
N ALA A 306 1.08 -0.82 -14.75
CA ALA A 306 1.77 -1.58 -13.73
C ALA A 306 1.67 -3.10 -13.91
N GLY A 307 0.78 -3.61 -14.76
CA GLY A 307 0.63 -5.05 -15.00
C GLY A 307 0.42 -5.90 -13.74
N ALA A 308 0.46 -7.23 -13.88
CA ALA A 308 0.15 -8.16 -12.80
C ALA A 308 1.12 -8.11 -11.61
N ALA A 309 2.41 -7.83 -11.85
CA ALA A 309 3.47 -7.83 -10.84
C ALA A 309 3.80 -6.44 -10.27
N GLY A 310 3.05 -5.40 -10.65
CA GLY A 310 3.41 -4.02 -10.34
C GLY A 310 4.51 -3.52 -11.27
N LEU A 311 5.22 -2.46 -10.88
CA LEU A 311 6.10 -1.67 -11.77
C LEU A 311 7.29 -2.39 -12.43
N SER A 312 7.40 -3.71 -12.32
CA SER A 312 8.26 -4.53 -13.17
C SER A 312 7.79 -4.67 -14.63
N GLY A 313 6.56 -4.23 -14.95
CA GLY A 313 6.03 -4.21 -16.33
C GLY A 313 6.66 -3.12 -17.20
N ALA A 314 6.46 -3.22 -18.53
CA ALA A 314 6.74 -2.09 -19.41
C ALA A 314 5.74 -0.98 -19.13
N HIS A 315 6.23 0.19 -18.76
CA HIS A 315 5.40 1.38 -18.60
C HIS A 315 4.70 1.71 -19.92
N ASN A 316 3.51 2.32 -19.81
CA ASN A 316 2.91 2.95 -20.96
C ASN A 316 3.77 4.13 -21.45
N GLU A 317 3.47 4.63 -22.64
CA GLU A 317 4.13 5.80 -23.22
C GLU A 317 3.16 6.98 -23.18
N PRO A 318 2.91 7.59 -21.99
CA PRO A 318 1.81 8.53 -21.79
C PRO A 318 1.96 9.77 -22.68
N ARG A 319 3.19 10.14 -23.05
CA ARG A 319 3.44 11.23 -23.99
C ARG A 319 3.01 10.88 -25.42
N THR A 320 3.28 9.66 -25.89
CA THR A 320 2.84 9.21 -27.23
C THR A 320 1.32 9.10 -27.29
N GLU A 321 0.69 8.59 -26.23
CA GLU A 321 -0.77 8.55 -26.11
C GLU A 321 -1.36 9.96 -26.11
N ALA A 322 -0.79 10.89 -25.34
CA ALA A 322 -1.19 12.29 -25.33
C ALA A 322 -1.10 12.93 -26.72
N GLU A 323 0.01 12.71 -27.44
CA GLU A 323 0.19 13.22 -28.81
C GLU A 323 -0.88 12.71 -29.77
N TYR A 324 -1.30 11.44 -29.63
CA TYR A 324 -2.34 10.85 -30.45
C TYR A 324 -3.74 11.38 -30.09
N LEU A 325 -4.11 11.36 -28.81
CA LEU A 325 -5.44 11.80 -28.36
C LEU A 325 -5.67 13.30 -28.61
N THR A 326 -4.62 14.12 -28.45
CA THR A 326 -4.66 15.54 -28.80
C THR A 326 -4.83 15.74 -30.31
N LEU A 327 -4.16 14.92 -31.15
CA LEU A 327 -4.33 14.95 -32.60
C LEU A 327 -5.78 14.59 -32.99
N VAL A 328 -6.34 13.53 -32.41
CA VAL A 328 -7.74 13.12 -32.63
C VAL A 328 -8.69 14.27 -32.29
N GLN A 329 -8.52 14.90 -31.13
CA GLN A 329 -9.37 16.02 -30.71
C GLN A 329 -9.20 17.24 -31.62
N MET A 330 -7.97 17.58 -32.02
CA MET A 330 -7.70 18.68 -32.95
C MET A 330 -8.36 18.44 -34.32
N GLN A 331 -8.24 17.23 -34.87
CA GLN A 331 -8.87 16.84 -36.13
C GLN A 331 -10.40 16.85 -36.05
N ALA A 332 -10.99 16.45 -34.91
CA ALA A 332 -12.44 16.50 -34.70
C ALA A 332 -13.01 17.92 -34.74
N TRP A 333 -12.27 18.91 -34.22
CA TRP A 333 -12.65 20.32 -34.35
C TRP A 333 -12.40 20.85 -35.76
N ARG A 334 -11.22 20.59 -36.32
CA ARG A 334 -10.83 21.07 -37.66
C ARG A 334 -11.82 20.63 -38.74
N CYS A 335 -12.25 19.37 -38.67
CA CYS A 335 -13.09 18.79 -39.72
C CYS A 335 -14.42 19.54 -39.88
N GLN A 336 -14.96 20.16 -38.82
CA GLN A 336 -16.20 20.94 -38.87
C GLN A 336 -16.10 22.21 -39.73
N GLY A 337 -14.88 22.68 -40.01
CA GLY A 337 -14.64 23.96 -40.68
C GLY A 337 -14.82 23.93 -42.20
N LEU A 338 -14.95 22.75 -42.82
CA LEU A 338 -15.24 22.60 -44.26
C LEU A 338 -16.22 21.46 -44.50
N ARG A 339 -17.44 21.82 -44.89
CA ARG A 339 -18.53 20.91 -45.24
C ARG A 339 -19.18 21.39 -46.52
N ALA A 340 -19.77 20.48 -47.28
CA ALA A 340 -20.74 20.86 -48.29
C ALA A 340 -22.05 20.12 -48.05
N HIS A 341 -23.13 20.73 -48.50
CA HIS A 341 -24.47 20.19 -48.42
C HIS A 341 -25.03 20.08 -49.83
N GLY A 342 -25.65 18.96 -50.15
CA GLY A 342 -26.21 18.72 -51.47
C GLY A 342 -27.61 18.12 -51.42
N LYS A 343 -28.38 18.39 -52.47
CA LYS A 343 -29.65 17.72 -52.74
C LYS A 343 -29.72 17.23 -54.17
N GLY A 344 -30.30 16.05 -54.34
CA GLY A 344 -30.41 15.40 -55.63
C GLY A 344 -31.49 14.34 -55.63
N ASN A 345 -31.92 13.92 -56.82
CA ASN A 345 -32.84 12.79 -56.97
C ASN A 345 -32.03 11.48 -57.00
N LEU A 346 -31.24 11.24 -55.95
CA LEU A 346 -30.21 10.18 -55.93
C LEU A 346 -30.66 8.99 -55.08
N ARG A 347 -30.81 7.81 -55.70
CA ARG A 347 -31.16 6.57 -54.97
C ARG A 347 -29.94 5.91 -54.30
N GLY A 348 -28.76 6.08 -54.89
CA GLY A 348 -27.52 5.42 -54.49
C GLY A 348 -26.66 6.13 -53.45
N MET A 349 -27.10 7.27 -52.89
CA MET A 349 -26.29 8.04 -51.92
C MET A 349 -26.23 7.36 -50.54
N VAL A 350 -25.04 6.97 -50.07
CA VAL A 350 -24.81 6.17 -48.85
C VAL A 350 -23.78 6.85 -47.95
N ALA A 351 -24.06 6.99 -46.65
CA ALA A 351 -23.09 7.51 -45.69
C ALA A 351 -21.92 6.52 -45.48
N GLY A 352 -20.69 7.03 -45.34
CA GLY A 352 -19.49 6.19 -45.23
C GLY A 352 -18.89 5.75 -46.57
N GLN A 353 -19.33 6.34 -47.69
CA GLN A 353 -18.76 6.14 -49.02
C GLN A 353 -18.29 7.45 -49.65
N THR A 354 -17.54 7.38 -50.76
CA THR A 354 -17.02 8.56 -51.46
C THR A 354 -17.55 8.70 -52.89
N PHE A 355 -17.58 9.93 -53.41
CA PHE A 355 -17.88 10.21 -54.82
C PHE A 355 -17.11 11.43 -55.31
N VAL A 356 -16.93 11.56 -56.62
CA VAL A 356 -16.34 12.73 -57.27
C VAL A 356 -17.44 13.66 -57.76
N LEU A 357 -17.44 14.92 -57.32
CA LEU A 357 -18.32 15.96 -57.86
C LEU A 357 -17.75 16.51 -59.17
N SER A 358 -18.60 16.66 -60.20
CA SER A 358 -18.23 17.34 -61.44
C SER A 358 -19.27 18.38 -61.87
N HIS A 359 -18.84 19.31 -62.74
CA HIS A 359 -19.67 20.36 -63.34
C HIS A 359 -20.28 21.40 -62.37
N TYR A 360 -19.76 21.52 -61.15
CA TYR A 360 -20.10 22.63 -60.26
C TYR A 360 -19.42 23.94 -60.71
N PRO A 361 -20.09 25.12 -60.62
CA PRO A 361 -19.54 26.38 -61.15
C PRO A 361 -18.20 26.81 -60.54
N GLN A 362 -17.96 26.47 -59.27
CA GLN A 362 -16.68 26.74 -58.62
C GLN A 362 -15.75 25.54 -58.80
N GLU A 363 -14.69 25.72 -59.59
CA GLU A 363 -13.78 24.61 -59.95
C GLU A 363 -13.16 23.92 -58.73
N ALA A 364 -12.83 24.68 -57.69
CA ALA A 364 -12.30 24.11 -56.45
C ALA A 364 -13.27 23.11 -55.81
N ALA A 365 -14.58 23.21 -56.00
CA ALA A 365 -15.53 22.25 -55.45
C ALA A 365 -15.60 20.94 -56.25
N ASN A 366 -15.13 20.89 -57.50
CA ASN A 366 -15.13 19.67 -58.31
C ASN A 366 -14.01 18.72 -57.84
N ARG A 367 -14.29 17.90 -56.82
CA ARG A 367 -13.32 17.01 -56.17
C ARG A 367 -14.01 15.80 -55.56
N GLU A 368 -13.23 14.90 -54.97
CA GLU A 368 -13.76 13.79 -54.19
C GLU A 368 -14.27 14.22 -52.81
N TYR A 369 -15.45 13.72 -52.45
CA TYR A 369 -16.15 13.96 -51.20
C TYR A 369 -16.50 12.63 -50.54
N ALA A 370 -16.37 12.58 -49.21
CA ALA A 370 -16.97 11.55 -48.37
C ALA A 370 -18.36 11.98 -47.92
N VAL A 371 -19.33 11.06 -48.00
CA VAL A 371 -20.70 11.25 -47.54
C VAL A 371 -20.73 11.05 -46.03
N ILE A 372 -20.89 12.15 -45.29
CA ILE A 372 -20.93 12.15 -43.83
C ILE A 372 -22.33 11.83 -43.33
N ALA A 373 -23.35 12.41 -43.97
CA ALA A 373 -24.74 12.15 -43.65
C ALA A 373 -25.59 12.11 -44.92
N CYS A 374 -26.63 11.28 -44.95
CA CYS A 374 -27.63 11.26 -46.01
C CYS A 374 -29.00 10.98 -45.41
N ARG A 375 -29.94 11.89 -45.65
CA ARG A 375 -31.38 11.68 -45.48
C ARG A 375 -31.98 11.32 -46.84
N LEU A 376 -32.62 10.16 -46.90
CA LEU A 376 -33.23 9.62 -48.11
C LEU A 376 -34.74 9.57 -47.95
N THR A 377 -35.47 10.06 -48.94
CA THR A 377 -36.92 9.86 -49.10
C THR A 377 -37.22 9.30 -50.47
N ILE A 378 -37.80 8.11 -50.53
CA ILE A 378 -38.29 7.49 -51.76
C ILE A 378 -39.78 7.19 -51.59
N GLU A 379 -40.60 7.62 -52.53
CA GLU A 379 -42.06 7.42 -52.54
C GLU A 379 -42.48 6.87 -53.91
N GLU A 380 -43.24 5.77 -53.89
CA GLU A 380 -43.90 5.20 -55.07
C GLU A 380 -45.15 6.03 -55.40
N ILE A 381 -45.20 6.61 -56.61
CA ILE A 381 -46.31 7.49 -57.04
C ILE A 381 -47.24 6.77 -58.05
N GLY A 382 -46.87 5.55 -58.48
CA GLY A 382 -47.57 4.80 -59.52
C GLY A 382 -48.56 3.76 -59.01
N GLU A 383 -49.86 4.06 -59.13
CA GLU A 383 -50.92 3.07 -59.45
C GLU A 383 -52.21 3.75 -60.00
N ALA A 384 -52.49 5.02 -59.66
CA ALA A 384 -53.76 5.68 -60.03
C ALA A 384 -53.67 6.89 -60.99
N SER A 385 -52.49 7.47 -61.24
CA SER A 385 -52.39 8.83 -61.84
C SER A 385 -52.23 8.89 -63.36
N GLY A 386 -51.93 7.78 -64.05
CA GLY A 386 -51.70 7.77 -65.51
C GLY A 386 -50.51 8.63 -65.98
N ALA A 387 -49.77 9.25 -65.05
CA ALA A 387 -48.56 10.01 -65.32
C ALA A 387 -47.38 9.03 -65.41
N GLY A 388 -46.55 9.15 -66.45
CA GLY A 388 -45.40 8.26 -66.66
C GLY A 388 -44.30 8.30 -65.60
N GLN A 389 -44.44 9.07 -64.51
CA GLN A 389 -43.51 9.09 -63.38
C GLN A 389 -43.90 8.03 -62.35
N GLN A 390 -43.03 7.04 -62.14
CA GLN A 390 -43.31 5.88 -61.29
C GLN A 390 -42.99 6.14 -59.81
N TYR A 391 -41.96 6.95 -59.52
CA TYR A 391 -41.50 7.26 -58.16
C TYR A 391 -41.01 8.71 -58.01
N ARG A 392 -40.86 9.14 -56.76
CA ARG A 392 -40.12 10.35 -56.35
C ARG A 392 -39.01 9.95 -55.40
N CYS A 393 -37.81 10.48 -55.62
CA CYS A 393 -36.65 10.26 -54.77
C CYS A 393 -36.02 11.61 -54.45
N GLU A 394 -35.66 11.83 -53.19
CA GLU A 394 -34.95 13.00 -52.72
C GLU A 394 -33.89 12.55 -51.72
N ALA A 395 -32.63 12.84 -52.02
CA ALA A 395 -31.50 12.66 -51.13
C ALA A 395 -30.97 14.03 -50.72
N ASP A 396 -30.97 14.29 -49.42
CA ASP A 396 -30.39 15.45 -48.76
C ASP A 396 -29.15 14.96 -48.00
N PHE A 397 -27.97 15.47 -48.33
CA PHE A 397 -26.73 14.90 -47.83
C PHE A 397 -25.70 15.97 -47.45
N THR A 398 -24.88 15.61 -46.47
CA THR A 398 -23.74 16.41 -46.01
C THR A 398 -22.46 15.66 -46.31
N VAL A 399 -21.51 16.35 -46.91
CA VAL A 399 -20.25 15.78 -47.37
C VAL A 399 -19.04 16.57 -46.88
N GLN A 400 -17.90 15.91 -46.83
CA GLN A 400 -16.59 16.49 -46.53
C GLN A 400 -15.59 16.12 -47.63
N PRO A 401 -14.72 17.04 -48.09
CA PRO A 401 -13.60 16.67 -48.96
C PRO A 401 -12.75 15.54 -48.37
N THR A 402 -12.35 14.55 -49.17
CA THR A 402 -11.59 13.38 -48.68
C THR A 402 -10.16 13.72 -48.21
N ASN A 403 -9.65 14.90 -48.59
CA ASN A 403 -8.35 15.41 -48.15
C ASN A 403 -8.38 16.12 -46.79
N GLU A 404 -9.55 16.34 -46.19
CA GLU A 404 -9.67 16.81 -44.81
C GLU A 404 -9.76 15.61 -43.86
N PRO A 405 -9.12 15.64 -42.67
CA PRO A 405 -9.26 14.58 -41.69
C PRO A 405 -10.71 14.52 -41.18
N PHE A 406 -11.18 13.33 -40.80
CA PHE A 406 -12.49 13.14 -40.17
C PHE A 406 -12.34 12.41 -38.84
N ARG A 407 -12.94 12.98 -37.81
CA ARG A 407 -13.05 12.43 -36.45
C ARG A 407 -14.37 12.89 -35.86
N LEU A 408 -14.95 12.07 -34.99
CA LEU A 408 -16.14 12.46 -34.24
C LEU A 408 -15.75 13.46 -33.14
N LEU A 409 -16.61 14.45 -32.91
CA LEU A 409 -16.52 15.27 -31.70
C LEU A 409 -16.84 14.39 -30.49
N ARG A 410 -16.23 14.71 -29.34
CA ARG A 410 -16.59 14.08 -28.05
C ARG A 410 -17.94 14.61 -27.59
N THR A 411 -19.01 13.95 -28.01
CA THR A 411 -20.40 14.29 -27.67
C THR A 411 -20.83 13.58 -26.40
N MET A 412 -20.29 12.40 -26.12
CA MET A 412 -20.56 11.63 -24.92
C MET A 412 -19.52 11.94 -23.84
N ALA A 413 -19.97 12.57 -22.76
CA ALA A 413 -19.11 12.83 -21.61
C ALA A 413 -18.82 11.53 -20.85
N LYS A 414 -17.56 11.34 -20.44
CA LYS A 414 -17.18 10.27 -19.51
C LYS A 414 -17.95 10.46 -18.18
N PRO A 415 -18.56 9.41 -17.61
CA PRO A 415 -19.21 9.49 -16.30
C PRO A 415 -18.23 9.97 -15.23
N ARG A 416 -18.71 10.79 -14.28
CA ARG A 416 -17.90 11.30 -13.16
C ARG A 416 -18.51 10.89 -11.82
N MET A 417 -17.65 10.44 -10.91
CA MET A 417 -17.97 9.99 -9.56
C MET A 417 -18.03 11.18 -8.59
N ASN A 418 -19.14 11.31 -7.85
CA ASN A 418 -19.35 12.41 -6.88
C ASN A 418 -19.07 12.00 -5.41
N GLY A 419 -18.48 10.83 -5.17
CA GLY A 419 -18.25 10.30 -3.82
C GLY A 419 -17.30 9.10 -3.79
N VAL A 420 -17.31 8.37 -2.68
CA VAL A 420 -16.53 7.13 -2.50
C VAL A 420 -17.37 5.90 -2.82
N GLU A 421 -16.71 4.83 -3.25
CA GLU A 421 -17.28 3.49 -3.35
C GLU A 421 -16.59 2.55 -2.36
N TYR A 422 -17.30 1.52 -1.90
CA TYR A 422 -16.71 0.47 -1.09
C TYR A 422 -16.12 -0.63 -1.99
N ALA A 423 -14.96 -1.13 -1.59
CA ALA A 423 -14.31 -2.27 -2.22
C ALA A 423 -13.65 -3.16 -1.16
N VAL A 424 -13.42 -4.42 -1.50
CA VAL A 424 -12.72 -5.38 -0.65
C VAL A 424 -11.32 -5.60 -1.20
N VAL A 425 -10.32 -5.60 -0.31
CA VAL A 425 -8.92 -5.86 -0.69
C VAL A 425 -8.75 -7.32 -1.08
N THR A 426 -8.12 -7.55 -2.23
CA THR A 426 -7.90 -8.86 -2.85
C THR A 426 -6.41 -9.20 -2.92
N CYS A 427 -6.10 -10.49 -2.98
CA CYS A 427 -4.74 -11.00 -3.14
C CYS A 427 -4.78 -12.45 -3.67
N PRO A 428 -3.63 -13.02 -4.06
CA PRO A 428 -3.51 -14.46 -4.31
C PRO A 428 -3.91 -15.28 -3.07
N ASP A 429 -4.49 -16.46 -3.27
CA ASP A 429 -5.09 -17.26 -2.20
C ASP A 429 -4.17 -17.61 -1.03
N ASN A 430 -2.86 -17.70 -1.29
CA ASN A 430 -1.84 -18.08 -0.33
C ASN A 430 -1.19 -16.90 0.42
N GLN A 431 -1.73 -15.69 0.32
CA GLN A 431 -1.17 -14.48 0.93
C GLN A 431 -2.20 -13.74 1.80
N GLU A 432 -1.71 -12.99 2.78
CA GLU A 432 -2.55 -12.06 3.59
C GLU A 432 -2.42 -10.61 3.10
N ILE A 433 -1.29 -10.28 2.46
CA ILE A 433 -0.95 -8.94 1.95
C ILE A 433 -0.43 -9.11 0.53
N TRP A 434 -0.97 -8.33 -0.41
CA TRP A 434 -0.49 -8.23 -1.78
C TRP A 434 -0.30 -6.78 -2.15
N THR A 435 0.96 -6.37 -2.27
CA THR A 435 1.36 -4.99 -2.50
C THR A 435 2.53 -4.92 -3.45
N ASP A 436 2.67 -3.79 -4.12
CA ASP A 436 3.84 -3.47 -4.94
C ASP A 436 4.78 -2.47 -4.24
N ALA A 437 5.82 -2.01 -4.96
CA ALA A 437 6.83 -1.08 -4.46
C ALA A 437 6.28 0.30 -4.03
N TYR A 438 5.05 0.66 -4.44
CA TYR A 438 4.41 1.93 -4.11
C TYR A 438 3.38 1.78 -2.98
N GLY A 439 3.27 0.59 -2.37
CA GLY A 439 2.26 0.33 -1.35
C GLY A 439 0.84 0.25 -1.91
N ARG A 440 0.68 -0.04 -3.21
CA ARG A 440 -0.62 -0.17 -3.86
C ARG A 440 -1.23 -1.53 -3.55
N VAL A 441 -2.55 -1.62 -3.55
CA VAL A 441 -3.29 -2.87 -3.34
C VAL A 441 -4.19 -3.17 -4.53
N LYS A 442 -4.68 -4.41 -4.63
CA LYS A 442 -5.75 -4.78 -5.56
C LYS A 442 -7.06 -4.94 -4.81
N LEU A 443 -8.16 -4.65 -5.49
CA LEU A 443 -9.48 -4.51 -4.92
C LEU A 443 -10.52 -5.26 -5.78
N GLN A 444 -11.63 -5.63 -5.17
CA GLN A 444 -12.87 -5.94 -5.88
C GLN A 444 -13.97 -5.02 -5.37
N PHE A 445 -14.60 -4.28 -6.28
CA PHE A 445 -15.73 -3.43 -5.95
C PHE A 445 -16.98 -4.25 -5.68
N LEU A 446 -17.89 -3.76 -4.83
CA LEU A 446 -19.09 -4.50 -4.45
C LEU A 446 -20.07 -4.72 -5.62
N TRP A 447 -20.07 -3.83 -6.61
CA TRP A 447 -20.88 -3.94 -7.82
C TRP A 447 -20.24 -4.83 -8.89
N ASP A 448 -18.96 -5.20 -8.72
CA ASP A 448 -18.25 -6.02 -9.70
C ASP A 448 -18.70 -7.48 -9.62
N ARG A 449 -19.55 -7.84 -10.59
CA ARG A 449 -20.12 -9.18 -10.76
C ARG A 449 -19.26 -10.13 -11.59
N LEU A 450 -18.18 -9.65 -12.20
CA LEU A 450 -17.27 -10.44 -13.05
C LEU A 450 -15.98 -10.84 -12.32
N GLY A 451 -15.56 -10.04 -11.33
CA GLY A 451 -14.41 -10.32 -10.48
C GLY A 451 -14.55 -11.60 -9.65
N LYS A 452 -13.40 -12.24 -9.37
CA LYS A 452 -13.30 -13.54 -8.68
C LYS A 452 -12.73 -13.46 -7.26
N ASN A 453 -12.56 -12.26 -6.74
CA ASN A 453 -11.94 -11.92 -5.45
C ASN A 453 -10.47 -12.38 -5.35
N ASP A 454 -9.75 -12.27 -6.46
CA ASP A 454 -8.34 -12.65 -6.62
C ASP A 454 -7.47 -11.47 -7.08
N GLU A 455 -6.18 -11.71 -7.32
CA GLU A 455 -5.22 -10.70 -7.78
C GLU A 455 -5.47 -10.16 -9.20
N ARG A 456 -6.56 -10.55 -9.87
CA ARG A 456 -6.95 -10.08 -11.21
C ARG A 456 -8.23 -9.25 -11.17
N SER A 457 -8.75 -8.95 -9.97
CA SER A 457 -10.01 -8.23 -9.79
C SER A 457 -9.89 -6.73 -10.13
N SER A 458 -8.73 -6.10 -9.93
CA SER A 458 -8.47 -4.70 -10.31
C SER A 458 -7.04 -4.45 -10.79
N CYS A 459 -6.83 -3.26 -11.37
CA CYS A 459 -5.53 -2.64 -11.46
C CYS A 459 -4.94 -2.35 -10.07
N TRP A 460 -3.70 -1.90 -10.01
CA TRP A 460 -3.07 -1.48 -8.76
C TRP A 460 -3.59 -0.11 -8.30
N VAL A 461 -4.20 -0.08 -7.10
CA VAL A 461 -4.82 1.10 -6.52
C VAL A 461 -3.94 1.67 -5.40
N ARG A 462 -3.60 2.96 -5.46
CA ARG A 462 -2.84 3.63 -4.40
C ARG A 462 -3.62 3.70 -3.09
N VAL A 463 -2.90 3.62 -1.98
CA VAL A 463 -3.45 3.77 -0.63
C VAL A 463 -2.97 5.10 -0.05
N ALA A 464 -3.91 6.01 0.22
CA ALA A 464 -3.62 7.24 0.93
C ALA A 464 -3.30 6.93 2.40
N GLY A 465 -2.10 7.29 2.84
CA GLY A 465 -1.70 7.24 4.25
C GLY A 465 -1.96 8.56 4.98
N ALA A 466 -2.03 8.51 6.31
CA ALA A 466 -2.20 9.71 7.13
C ALA A 466 -1.03 10.72 7.00
N TRP A 467 0.16 10.22 6.69
CA TRP A 467 1.37 11.01 6.50
C TRP A 467 2.35 10.29 5.59
N HIS A 468 2.83 10.95 4.53
CA HIS A 468 3.79 10.38 3.59
C HIS A 468 4.76 11.45 3.08
N GLY A 469 6.05 11.13 3.06
CA GLY A 469 7.13 11.96 2.54
C GLY A 469 8.24 11.10 1.94
N ASP A 470 9.38 11.70 1.59
CA ASP A 470 10.52 11.00 1.00
C ASP A 470 11.17 10.06 2.02
N GLN A 471 10.72 8.79 2.04
CA GLN A 471 11.14 7.73 2.96
C GLN A 471 10.83 7.99 4.45
N PHE A 472 9.79 8.77 4.75
CA PHE A 472 9.24 8.93 6.10
C PHE A 472 7.71 9.02 6.08
N GLY A 473 7.05 8.68 7.20
CA GLY A 473 5.59 8.73 7.33
C GLY A 473 5.00 7.52 8.03
N GLY A 474 3.68 7.34 7.90
CA GLY A 474 2.94 6.20 8.41
C GLY A 474 2.47 5.28 7.29
N VAL A 475 2.73 3.98 7.41
CA VAL A 475 2.33 2.96 6.42
C VAL A 475 1.52 1.87 7.11
N PHE A 476 0.25 1.77 6.73
CA PHE A 476 -0.67 0.71 7.16
C PHE A 476 -1.34 0.14 5.93
N LEU A 477 -0.78 -0.94 5.38
CA LEU A 477 -1.33 -1.56 4.18
C LEU A 477 -2.62 -2.34 4.52
N PRO A 478 -3.72 -2.07 3.82
CA PRO A 478 -4.91 -2.90 3.89
C PRO A 478 -4.59 -4.36 3.53
N ARG A 479 -5.20 -5.30 4.25
CA ARG A 479 -5.01 -6.75 4.08
C ARG A 479 -6.20 -7.39 3.38
N ARG A 480 -5.99 -8.59 2.83
CA ARG A 480 -7.06 -9.37 2.18
C ARG A 480 -8.35 -9.40 3.02
N GLY A 481 -9.48 -9.12 2.39
CA GLY A 481 -10.80 -9.17 3.03
C GLY A 481 -11.16 -7.93 3.84
N GLN A 482 -10.25 -6.96 3.99
CA GLN A 482 -10.59 -5.67 4.57
C GLN A 482 -11.38 -4.82 3.57
N GLU A 483 -12.41 -4.17 4.07
CA GLU A 483 -13.20 -3.20 3.31
C GLU A 483 -12.52 -1.84 3.34
N VAL A 484 -12.43 -1.21 2.17
CA VAL A 484 -11.80 0.10 1.97
C VAL A 484 -12.75 1.05 1.25
N GLU A 485 -12.57 2.33 1.52
CA GLU A 485 -13.25 3.41 0.81
C GLU A 485 -12.37 3.88 -0.34
N VAL A 486 -12.92 3.86 -1.55
CA VAL A 486 -12.23 4.19 -2.80
C VAL A 486 -12.81 5.49 -3.35
N ALA A 487 -11.99 6.54 -3.38
CA ALA A 487 -12.28 7.77 -4.10
C ALA A 487 -11.72 7.70 -5.52
N PHE A 488 -12.08 8.68 -6.34
CA PHE A 488 -11.71 8.76 -7.75
C PHE A 488 -11.12 10.15 -8.03
N VAL A 489 -9.87 10.22 -8.48
CA VAL A 489 -9.19 11.50 -8.75
C VAL A 489 -9.95 12.25 -9.85
N ASN A 490 -10.31 13.52 -9.60
CA ASN A 490 -11.19 14.31 -10.48
C ASN A 490 -12.55 13.65 -10.79
N GLY A 491 -12.99 12.71 -9.94
CA GLY A 491 -14.17 11.89 -10.19
C GLY A 491 -14.02 10.91 -11.35
N ASP A 492 -12.81 10.67 -11.87
CA ASP A 492 -12.61 9.75 -12.99
C ASP A 492 -12.75 8.28 -12.54
N PRO A 493 -13.70 7.50 -13.08
CA PRO A 493 -13.88 6.09 -12.72
C PRO A 493 -12.64 5.19 -12.97
N ASP A 494 -11.69 5.64 -13.79
CA ASP A 494 -10.45 4.94 -14.14
C ASP A 494 -9.26 5.35 -13.24
N LEU A 495 -9.44 6.32 -12.33
CA LEU A 495 -8.39 6.78 -11.41
C LEU A 495 -8.74 6.52 -9.93
N PRO A 496 -8.92 5.26 -9.51
CA PRO A 496 -9.24 4.92 -8.13
C PRO A 496 -8.07 5.19 -7.17
N ILE A 497 -8.39 5.60 -5.95
CA ILE A 497 -7.46 5.74 -4.83
C ILE A 497 -8.17 5.35 -3.53
N VAL A 498 -7.56 4.46 -2.75
CA VAL A 498 -8.06 4.13 -1.40
C VAL A 498 -7.79 5.33 -0.49
N VAL A 499 -8.85 5.85 0.14
CA VAL A 499 -8.79 7.02 1.03
C VAL A 499 -9.07 6.70 2.49
N GLY A 500 -9.56 5.50 2.78
CA GLY A 500 -9.90 5.09 4.14
C GLY A 500 -10.31 3.63 4.24
N SER A 501 -10.66 3.23 5.46
CA SER A 501 -11.21 1.91 5.77
C SER A 501 -12.36 2.08 6.76
N ALA A 502 -13.43 1.33 6.55
CA ALA A 502 -14.63 1.40 7.36
C ALA A 502 -14.76 0.15 8.26
N VAL A 503 -15.37 0.33 9.43
CA VAL A 503 -15.74 -0.78 10.31
C VAL A 503 -16.94 -1.50 9.72
N ASN A 504 -16.90 -2.83 9.69
CA ASN A 504 -18.03 -3.65 9.30
C ASN A 504 -18.13 -4.90 10.19
N ALA A 505 -19.15 -5.74 9.97
CA ALA A 505 -19.41 -6.93 10.80
C ALA A 505 -18.26 -7.97 10.77
N PHE A 506 -17.40 -7.95 9.76
CA PHE A 506 -16.23 -8.82 9.65
C PHE A 506 -14.95 -8.18 10.19
N ASN A 507 -14.85 -6.85 10.13
CA ASN A 507 -13.72 -6.04 10.56
C ASN A 507 -14.16 -5.09 11.68
N MET A 508 -14.39 -5.67 12.87
CA MET A 508 -14.77 -4.92 14.07
C MET A 508 -13.61 -4.07 14.62
N PRO A 509 -13.89 -3.00 15.39
CA PRO A 509 -12.88 -2.15 15.99
C PRO A 509 -11.90 -2.94 16.89
N PRO A 510 -10.67 -2.42 17.11
CA PRO A 510 -9.65 -3.13 17.88
C PRO A 510 -10.05 -3.40 19.33
N PHE A 511 -10.90 -2.56 19.93
CA PHE A 511 -11.43 -2.71 21.28
C PHE A 511 -12.94 -2.95 21.25
N ALA A 512 -13.46 -3.76 22.18
CA ALA A 512 -14.88 -4.07 22.29
C ALA A 512 -15.67 -2.82 22.68
N LEU A 513 -16.46 -2.30 21.75
CA LEU A 513 -17.34 -1.15 21.94
C LEU A 513 -18.78 -1.59 22.25
N PRO A 514 -19.56 -0.80 23.03
CA PRO A 514 -19.22 0.52 23.59
C PRO A 514 -18.45 0.48 24.93
N ALA A 515 -18.21 -0.71 25.50
CA ALA A 515 -17.61 -0.85 26.84
C ALA A 515 -16.25 -0.13 26.99
N ASN A 516 -15.45 -0.09 25.92
CA ASN A 516 -14.12 0.51 25.89
C ASN A 516 -14.07 1.89 25.18
N GLN A 517 -15.16 2.67 25.21
CA GLN A 517 -15.24 3.96 24.50
C GLN A 517 -14.18 5.01 24.93
N ALA A 518 -13.57 4.85 26.11
CA ALA A 518 -12.49 5.71 26.58
C ALA A 518 -11.10 5.30 26.07
N LEU A 519 -10.99 4.16 25.38
CA LEU A 519 -9.73 3.70 24.78
C LEU A 519 -9.58 4.24 23.36
N ALA A 520 -8.42 4.82 23.08
CA ALA A 520 -7.99 5.23 21.75
C ALA A 520 -6.62 4.62 21.42
N GLY A 521 -6.35 4.31 20.15
CA GLY A 521 -5.00 3.88 19.73
C GLY A 521 -4.99 2.89 18.58
N TYR A 522 -3.85 2.20 18.45
CA TYR A 522 -3.54 1.28 17.36
C TYR A 522 -3.29 -0.12 17.88
N ARG A 523 -3.92 -1.12 17.25
CA ARG A 523 -3.62 -2.54 17.47
C ARG A 523 -3.31 -3.20 16.13
N SER A 524 -2.11 -3.76 16.03
CA SER A 524 -1.69 -4.51 14.84
C SER A 524 -2.15 -5.96 14.90
N LYS A 525 -1.78 -6.75 13.89
CA LYS A 525 -1.94 -8.21 13.88
C LYS A 525 -0.72 -8.84 13.22
N GLU A 526 -0.20 -9.88 13.83
CA GLU A 526 0.85 -10.73 13.28
C GLU A 526 0.43 -11.32 11.93
N ILE A 527 1.32 -11.27 10.95
CA ILE A 527 1.08 -11.83 9.62
C ILE A 527 1.10 -13.35 9.72
N GLY A 528 0.03 -14.00 9.25
CA GLY A 528 -0.15 -15.46 9.37
C GLY A 528 -0.41 -15.95 10.81
N GLY A 529 -0.55 -15.03 11.77
CA GLY A 529 -0.71 -15.34 13.19
C GLY A 529 -1.88 -14.61 13.85
N ARG A 530 -1.86 -14.56 15.18
CA ARG A 530 -2.90 -13.92 16.01
C ARG A 530 -2.36 -12.93 17.05
N ARG A 531 -1.04 -12.88 17.25
CA ARG A 531 -0.41 -11.93 18.17
C ARG A 531 -0.53 -10.50 17.63
N ALA A 532 -0.35 -9.51 18.48
CA ALA A 532 -0.44 -8.10 18.12
C ALA A 532 0.57 -7.25 18.88
N ASN A 533 0.84 -6.07 18.33
CA ASN A 533 1.37 -4.95 19.10
C ASN A 533 0.23 -3.97 19.35
N THR A 534 0.19 -3.36 20.53
CA THR A 534 -0.86 -2.41 20.92
C THR A 534 -0.23 -1.13 21.46
N LEU A 535 -0.63 0.01 20.90
CA LEU A 535 -0.49 1.33 21.51
C LEU A 535 -1.89 1.78 21.90
N ALA A 536 -2.14 2.00 23.18
CA ALA A 536 -3.44 2.42 23.68
C ALA A 536 -3.30 3.58 24.67
N PHE A 537 -4.25 4.51 24.59
CA PHE A 537 -4.47 5.60 25.51
C PHE A 537 -5.83 5.42 26.14
N ASP A 538 -5.89 5.53 27.46
CA ASP A 538 -7.13 5.46 28.21
C ASP A 538 -7.45 6.83 28.78
N ASP A 539 -8.49 7.48 28.26
CA ASP A 539 -8.89 8.84 28.63
C ASP A 539 -9.96 8.87 29.73
N THR A 540 -10.08 7.78 30.50
CA THR A 540 -11.01 7.77 31.61
C THR A 540 -10.61 8.80 32.65
N ASN A 541 -11.58 9.64 33.03
CA ASN A 541 -11.38 10.72 33.97
C ASN A 541 -10.64 10.28 35.24
N SER A 542 -9.57 10.99 35.59
CA SER A 542 -8.69 10.72 36.74
C SER A 542 -7.98 9.34 36.74
N LYS A 543 -8.05 8.61 35.62
CA LYS A 543 -7.45 7.28 35.43
C LYS A 543 -6.72 7.18 34.08
N ILE A 544 -6.04 8.26 33.69
CA ILE A 544 -5.34 8.31 32.39
C ILE A 544 -4.21 7.29 32.33
N GLN A 545 -4.11 6.55 31.22
CA GLN A 545 -3.09 5.54 30.98
C GLN A 545 -2.49 5.69 29.59
N ALA A 546 -1.18 5.51 29.47
CA ALA A 546 -0.52 5.19 28.20
C ALA A 546 0.04 3.77 28.28
N HIS A 547 -0.26 2.97 27.26
CA HIS A 547 0.08 1.55 27.18
C HIS A 547 0.74 1.24 25.84
N LEU A 548 1.96 0.70 25.89
CA LEU A 548 2.62 0.10 24.73
C LEU A 548 2.91 -1.36 25.05
N SER A 549 2.42 -2.29 24.24
CA SER A 549 2.64 -3.72 24.43
C SER A 549 2.90 -4.49 23.15
N SER A 550 3.58 -5.61 23.34
CA SER A 550 3.63 -6.72 22.39
C SER A 550 3.10 -7.97 23.09
N ASP A 551 2.23 -8.72 22.40
CA ASP A 551 1.81 -10.04 22.87
C ASP A 551 3.03 -10.98 22.98
N GLU A 552 4.14 -10.69 22.30
CA GLU A 552 5.38 -11.45 22.44
C GLU A 552 6.04 -11.23 23.80
N GLY A 553 6.16 -12.32 24.55
CA GLY A 553 6.69 -12.31 25.91
C GLY A 553 5.87 -11.48 26.89
N CYS A 554 4.61 -11.11 26.56
CA CYS A 554 3.81 -10.16 27.35
C CYS A 554 4.59 -8.88 27.70
N SER A 555 5.37 -8.38 26.74
CA SER A 555 6.30 -7.27 26.96
C SER A 555 5.55 -5.94 26.88
N GLN A 556 5.66 -5.10 27.91
CA GLN A 556 4.85 -3.88 28.02
C GLN A 556 5.54 -2.75 28.79
N LEU A 557 5.24 -1.52 28.37
CA LEU A 557 5.47 -0.28 29.11
C LEU A 557 4.11 0.34 29.45
N ASN A 558 3.84 0.47 30.74
CA ASN A 558 2.62 1.07 31.27
C ASN A 558 2.95 2.34 32.04
N LEU A 559 2.24 3.44 31.75
CA LEU A 559 2.42 4.74 32.40
C LEU A 559 1.09 5.30 32.90
N GLY A 560 1.08 5.93 34.07
CA GLY A 560 -0.09 6.60 34.65
C GLY A 560 -0.91 5.70 35.58
N TYR A 561 -2.22 5.63 35.36
CA TYR A 561 -3.13 4.72 36.08
C TYR A 561 -3.12 3.36 35.39
N ILE A 562 -2.39 2.40 35.94
CA ILE A 562 -2.11 1.13 35.27
C ILE A 562 -3.33 0.21 35.42
N THR A 563 -4.05 0.01 34.33
CA THR A 563 -5.03 -1.07 34.14
C THR A 563 -4.48 -2.07 33.13
N ARG A 564 -4.96 -3.32 33.18
CA ARG A 564 -4.64 -4.29 32.12
C ARG A 564 -5.51 -4.01 30.89
N ILE A 565 -4.87 -3.87 29.73
CA ILE A 565 -5.55 -3.77 28.43
C ILE A 565 -5.35 -5.10 27.68
N ALA A 566 -6.39 -5.95 27.65
CA ALA A 566 -6.31 -7.32 27.17
C ALA A 566 -6.86 -7.49 25.75
N GLY A 567 -6.09 -7.04 24.75
CA GLY A 567 -6.47 -7.13 23.35
C GLY A 567 -7.86 -6.57 23.06
N ASN A 568 -8.71 -7.32 22.37
CA ASN A 568 -10.05 -6.85 22.02
C ASN A 568 -10.96 -6.63 23.23
N ALA A 569 -10.82 -7.41 24.31
CA ALA A 569 -11.61 -7.20 25.52
C ALA A 569 -11.38 -5.81 26.14
N GLY A 570 -10.24 -5.18 25.83
CA GLY A 570 -9.90 -3.84 26.29
C GLY A 570 -9.59 -3.82 27.79
N ARG A 571 -10.05 -2.80 28.50
CA ARG A 571 -9.77 -2.57 29.92
C ARG A 571 -10.28 -3.72 30.79
N GLN A 572 -9.43 -4.20 31.69
CA GLN A 572 -9.72 -5.22 32.69
C GLN A 572 -9.42 -4.71 34.11
N GLU A 573 -8.77 -5.52 34.94
CA GLU A 573 -8.41 -5.20 36.32
C GLU A 573 -7.44 -4.01 36.46
N GLU A 574 -7.61 -3.26 37.55
CA GLU A 574 -6.68 -2.22 37.99
C GLU A 574 -5.43 -2.87 38.61
N ARG A 575 -4.24 -2.35 38.27
CA ARG A 575 -2.94 -2.92 38.67
C ARG A 575 -2.05 -1.96 39.46
N GLY A 576 -2.25 -0.63 39.36
CA GLY A 576 -1.49 0.32 40.16
C GLY A 576 -1.43 1.73 39.59
N ARG A 577 -0.49 2.54 40.10
CA ARG A 577 -0.21 3.90 39.62
C ARG A 577 1.30 4.11 39.52
N GLY A 578 1.75 4.83 38.49
CA GLY A 578 3.17 5.14 38.26
C GLY A 578 3.64 4.64 36.90
N PHE A 579 4.73 3.89 36.86
CA PHE A 579 5.20 3.20 35.66
C PHE A 579 5.46 1.72 35.96
N GLU A 580 5.28 0.87 34.95
CA GLU A 580 5.69 -0.53 34.95
C GLU A 580 6.38 -0.86 33.64
N LEU A 581 7.56 -1.47 33.73
CA LEU A 581 8.23 -2.15 32.62
C LEU A 581 8.24 -3.64 32.92
N ALA A 582 7.55 -4.44 32.11
CA ALA A 582 7.39 -5.87 32.34
C ALA A 582 7.64 -6.67 31.07
N THR A 583 8.26 -7.85 31.21
CA THR A 583 8.40 -8.86 30.16
C THR A 583 8.54 -10.23 30.81
N GLY A 584 7.99 -11.26 30.17
CA GLY A 584 8.19 -12.68 30.49
C GLY A 584 9.45 -13.27 29.85
N LEU A 585 10.22 -12.47 29.10
CA LEU A 585 11.49 -12.85 28.47
C LEU A 585 12.66 -12.13 29.18
N TRP A 586 13.77 -11.91 28.48
CA TRP A 586 14.93 -11.21 29.04
C TRP A 586 14.68 -9.69 29.13
N GLY A 587 14.80 -9.13 30.33
CA GLY A 587 14.83 -7.68 30.56
C GLY A 587 16.26 -7.17 30.63
N VAL A 588 16.60 -6.17 29.81
CA VAL A 588 17.93 -5.54 29.87
C VAL A 588 17.80 -4.02 29.80
N VAL A 589 18.33 -3.33 30.81
CA VAL A 589 18.44 -1.86 30.85
C VAL A 589 19.93 -1.50 30.70
N ARG A 590 20.29 -0.73 29.67
CA ARG A 590 21.67 -0.31 29.38
C ARG A 590 21.73 1.20 29.19
N SER A 591 22.76 1.82 29.75
CA SER A 591 23.15 3.20 29.45
C SER A 591 24.67 3.27 29.33
N ALA A 592 25.17 3.67 28.17
CA ALA A 592 26.60 3.71 27.89
C ALA A 592 27.31 4.88 28.60
N MET A 593 26.57 5.88 29.07
CA MET A 593 27.10 7.10 29.70
C MET A 593 26.79 7.16 31.20
N GLY A 594 26.38 6.04 31.81
CA GLY A 594 26.02 5.95 33.23
C GLY A 594 24.51 5.93 33.49
N MET A 595 24.11 5.52 34.69
CA MET A 595 22.71 5.28 35.07
C MET A 595 22.47 5.74 36.52
N LEU A 596 21.37 6.46 36.75
CA LEU A 596 20.89 6.81 38.08
C LEU A 596 19.57 6.07 38.35
N ILE A 597 19.52 5.31 39.44
CA ILE A 597 18.29 4.71 39.99
C ILE A 597 18.05 5.37 41.34
N THR A 598 17.02 6.21 41.44
CA THR A 598 16.79 7.01 42.65
C THR A 598 15.31 7.12 43.05
N THR A 599 15.08 7.22 44.35
CA THR A 599 13.77 7.59 44.94
C THR A 599 13.74 9.05 45.40
N GLN A 600 14.81 9.80 45.17
CA GLN A 600 14.85 11.24 45.41
C GLN A 600 14.01 11.95 44.33
N GLY A 601 12.80 12.34 44.71
CA GLY A 601 11.86 13.00 43.79
C GLY A 601 12.26 14.43 43.46
N ARG A 602 11.86 14.87 42.26
CA ARG A 602 11.88 16.28 41.84
C ARG A 602 10.42 16.76 41.73
N SER A 603 10.04 17.76 42.51
CA SER A 603 8.67 18.31 42.46
C SER A 603 8.41 18.91 41.08
N GLY A 604 7.38 18.45 40.37
CA GLY A 604 7.04 18.97 39.04
C GLY A 604 8.12 18.76 37.96
N ALA A 605 9.01 17.77 38.13
CA ALA A 605 10.21 17.59 37.29
C ALA A 605 11.16 18.81 37.28
N ASP A 606 11.19 19.58 38.38
CA ASP A 606 12.10 20.71 38.56
C ASP A 606 13.58 20.26 38.55
N GLY A 607 14.44 21.04 37.88
CA GLY A 607 15.83 20.68 37.59
C GLY A 607 16.04 19.80 36.34
N GLN A 608 17.27 19.36 36.14
CA GLN A 608 17.67 18.53 34.98
C GLN A 608 17.49 17.04 35.28
N VAL A 609 17.31 16.21 34.24
CA VAL A 609 17.07 14.76 34.36
C VAL A 609 18.17 14.01 35.15
N LYS A 610 19.42 14.49 35.11
CA LYS A 610 20.56 13.90 35.84
C LYS A 610 20.84 14.53 37.20
N SER A 611 20.04 15.51 37.63
CA SER A 611 20.31 16.26 38.86
C SER A 611 20.29 15.33 40.07
N MET A 612 21.37 15.33 40.84
CA MET A 612 21.56 14.43 41.98
C MET A 612 22.34 15.10 43.14
N SER A 613 22.11 16.40 43.37
CA SER A 613 22.85 17.19 44.37
C SER A 613 22.82 16.59 45.79
N GLU A 614 21.69 16.05 46.21
CA GLU A 614 21.53 15.38 47.51
C GLU A 614 22.36 14.10 47.59
N THR A 615 22.41 13.33 46.49
CA THR A 615 23.24 12.12 46.38
C THR A 615 24.73 12.47 46.38
N LEU A 616 25.13 13.51 45.65
CA LEU A 616 26.53 13.99 45.64
C LEU A 616 26.98 14.47 47.02
N SER A 617 26.11 15.17 47.77
CA SER A 617 26.41 15.58 49.14
C SER A 617 26.66 14.37 50.05
N GLN A 618 25.82 13.34 49.96
CA GLN A 618 25.99 12.11 50.75
C GLN A 618 27.28 11.36 50.38
N LEU A 619 27.63 11.33 49.10
CA LEU A 619 28.90 10.75 48.63
C LEU A 619 30.12 11.55 49.14
N ASP A 620 30.03 12.88 49.18
CA ASP A 620 31.09 13.74 49.74
C ASP A 620 31.26 13.51 51.25
N ASP A 621 30.16 13.39 52.00
CA ASP A 621 30.19 13.10 53.44
C ASP A 621 30.81 11.72 53.73
N ALA A 622 30.44 10.70 52.95
CA ALA A 622 31.05 9.38 53.03
C ALA A 622 32.55 9.42 52.72
N HIS A 623 32.98 10.18 51.71
CA HIS A 623 34.39 10.36 51.41
C HIS A 623 35.15 11.02 52.58
N ARG A 624 34.62 12.11 53.14
CA ARG A 624 35.20 12.80 54.31
C ARG A 624 35.38 11.87 55.51
N LEU A 625 34.37 11.05 55.80
CA LEU A 625 34.46 10.09 56.91
C LEU A 625 35.55 9.05 56.67
N HIS A 626 35.66 8.52 55.44
CA HIS A 626 36.69 7.53 55.11
C HIS A 626 38.09 8.12 55.23
N GLU A 627 38.29 9.36 54.77
CA GLU A 627 39.56 10.09 54.90
C GLU A 627 39.93 10.32 56.37
N PHE A 628 38.97 10.75 57.20
CA PHE A 628 39.17 10.95 58.64
C PHE A 628 39.57 9.64 59.35
N MET A 629 38.90 8.53 59.04
CA MET A 629 39.22 7.24 59.64
C MET A 629 40.58 6.70 59.20
N SER A 630 40.99 6.92 57.94
CA SER A 630 42.33 6.58 57.45
C SER A 630 43.42 7.35 58.21
N LYS A 631 43.24 8.66 58.42
CA LYS A 631 44.18 9.50 59.21
C LYS A 631 44.32 9.00 60.64
N ALA A 632 43.21 8.68 61.29
CA ALA A 632 43.27 8.20 62.66
C ALA A 632 43.83 6.76 62.80
N ALA A 633 43.64 5.91 61.79
CA ALA A 633 44.32 4.61 61.74
C ALA A 633 45.84 4.77 61.60
N HIS A 634 46.27 5.80 60.85
CA HIS A 634 47.68 6.17 60.74
C HIS A 634 48.26 6.67 62.07
N GLU A 635 47.58 7.59 62.76
CA GLU A 635 47.99 8.09 64.08
C GLU A 635 48.08 6.98 65.14
N ALA A 636 47.25 5.94 65.02
CA ALA A 636 47.27 4.77 65.90
C ALA A 636 48.36 3.74 65.54
N GLU A 637 49.27 4.06 64.60
CA GLU A 637 50.28 3.16 64.02
C GLU A 637 49.70 1.86 63.44
N ALA A 638 48.40 1.85 63.19
CA ALA A 638 47.72 0.71 62.60
C ALA A 638 47.79 0.72 61.08
N GLN A 639 48.24 1.83 60.48
CA GLN A 639 48.42 1.99 59.05
C GLN A 639 49.63 2.87 58.71
N ASP A 640 50.31 2.53 57.61
CA ASP A 640 51.43 3.30 57.06
C ASP A 640 50.93 4.58 56.34
N VAL A 641 51.77 5.63 56.33
CA VAL A 641 51.43 6.97 55.76
C VAL A 641 50.90 6.86 54.33
N ASP A 642 51.51 6.00 53.51
CA ASP A 642 51.22 5.81 52.08
C ASP A 642 50.59 4.43 51.79
N GLY A 643 49.74 3.93 52.68
CA GLY A 643 49.16 2.58 52.58
C GLY A 643 47.70 2.53 52.11
N HIS A 644 47.34 1.41 51.48
CA HIS A 644 46.01 0.80 51.23
C HIS A 644 44.72 1.65 51.43
N GLN A 645 44.37 2.14 52.64
CA GLN A 645 43.13 2.92 52.81
C GLN A 645 43.23 4.34 52.27
N SER A 646 44.43 4.95 52.23
CA SER A 646 44.63 6.27 51.63
C SER A 646 44.39 6.22 50.12
N ASP A 647 44.83 5.15 49.44
CA ASP A 647 44.56 4.92 48.01
C ASP A 647 43.06 4.72 47.74
N LEU A 648 42.37 4.00 48.64
CA LEU A 648 40.92 3.80 48.55
C LEU A 648 40.16 5.11 48.72
N ALA A 649 40.55 5.97 49.68
CA ALA A 649 39.96 7.29 49.86
C ALA A 649 40.11 8.16 48.60
N GLN A 650 41.29 8.15 47.96
CA GLN A 650 41.53 8.86 46.70
C GLN A 650 40.72 8.29 45.54
N ALA A 651 40.53 6.97 45.47
CA ALA A 651 39.67 6.34 44.47
C ALA A 651 38.21 6.79 44.60
N ILE A 652 37.67 6.83 45.83
CA ILE A 652 36.32 7.34 46.12
C ILE A 652 36.20 8.82 45.69
N SER A 653 37.19 9.66 46.03
CA SER A 653 37.20 11.08 45.65
C SER A 653 37.09 11.26 44.13
N ARG A 654 37.91 10.55 43.35
CA ARG A 654 37.87 10.57 41.88
C ARG A 654 36.52 10.10 41.33
N GLN A 655 35.92 9.05 41.91
CA GLN A 655 34.60 8.59 41.51
C GLN A 655 33.52 9.66 41.76
N ASN A 656 33.54 10.33 42.91
CA ASN A 656 32.59 11.41 43.20
C ASN A 656 32.75 12.59 42.21
N GLU A 657 33.98 12.95 41.84
CA GLU A 657 34.24 13.98 40.82
C GLU A 657 33.72 13.55 39.43
N GLN A 658 33.90 12.29 39.06
CA GLN A 658 33.38 11.74 37.81
C GLN A 658 31.85 11.70 37.79
N ILE A 659 31.19 11.38 38.91
CA ILE A 659 29.74 11.42 39.05
C ILE A 659 29.22 12.86 38.99
N ARG A 660 29.94 13.82 39.58
CA ARG A 660 29.59 15.25 39.54
C ARG A 660 29.76 15.85 38.14
N GLY A 661 30.86 15.48 37.48
CA GLY A 661 31.29 16.00 36.20
C GLY A 661 31.43 17.52 36.15
N ARG A 662 31.59 18.07 34.95
CA ARG A 662 31.67 19.52 34.69
C ARG A 662 30.90 19.84 33.42
N ALA A 663 30.03 20.84 33.50
CA ALA A 663 29.31 21.31 32.33
C ALA A 663 30.29 21.94 31.33
N SER A 664 30.02 21.74 30.04
CA SER A 664 30.71 22.37 28.93
C SER A 664 29.71 22.75 27.84
N GLU A 665 30.12 23.50 26.81
CA GLU A 665 29.23 23.79 25.68
C GLU A 665 28.75 22.50 24.97
N ALA A 666 29.60 21.48 24.89
CA ALA A 666 29.27 20.20 24.26
C ALA A 666 28.44 19.28 25.17
N ASN A 667 28.49 19.45 26.49
CA ASN A 667 27.67 18.74 27.46
C ASN A 667 27.17 19.70 28.54
N PRO A 668 26.02 20.35 28.34
CA PRO A 668 25.48 21.33 29.29
C PRO A 668 24.99 20.70 30.61
N PHE A 669 24.93 19.37 30.69
CA PHE A 669 24.42 18.61 31.84
C PHE A 669 25.59 17.88 32.49
N ALA A 670 26.13 18.40 33.59
CA ALA A 670 27.46 18.05 34.09
C ALA A 670 27.59 16.59 34.56
N GLU A 671 26.57 16.04 35.21
CA GLU A 671 26.68 14.80 35.98
C GLU A 671 26.93 13.55 35.12
N LEU A 672 27.55 12.52 35.70
CA LEU A 672 27.96 11.27 35.03
C LEU A 672 28.93 11.52 33.85
N ALA A 673 30.09 12.12 34.14
CA ALA A 673 31.16 12.30 33.14
C ALA A 673 31.83 10.97 32.75
N GLU A 674 31.73 9.96 33.61
CA GLU A 674 32.13 8.56 33.36
C GLU A 674 30.93 7.63 33.63
N PRO A 675 30.90 6.41 33.06
CA PRO A 675 29.73 5.53 33.09
C PRO A 675 29.52 4.83 34.46
N HIS A 676 29.08 5.61 35.44
CA HIS A 676 28.74 5.12 36.79
C HIS A 676 27.31 4.60 36.86
N LEU A 677 27.08 3.52 37.60
CA LEU A 677 25.75 3.13 38.08
C LEU A 677 25.59 3.65 39.51
N VAL A 678 24.74 4.65 39.69
CA VAL A 678 24.44 5.27 40.99
C VAL A 678 23.06 4.82 41.45
N ILE A 679 22.98 4.21 42.63
CA ILE A 679 21.73 3.78 43.26
C ILE A 679 21.55 4.58 44.56
N ALA A 680 20.48 5.38 44.64
CA ALA A 680 20.24 6.30 45.75
C ALA A 680 18.84 6.15 46.34
N GLY A 681 18.76 5.96 47.66
CA GLY A 681 17.50 5.84 48.41
C GLY A 681 17.32 7.03 49.34
N LYS A 682 16.14 7.70 49.31
CA LYS A 682 15.86 8.76 50.28
C LYS A 682 15.70 8.22 51.71
N ALA A 683 15.09 7.04 51.86
CA ALA A 683 14.84 6.40 53.15
C ALA A 683 15.74 5.17 53.39
N GLY A 684 16.16 4.49 52.32
CA GLY A 684 17.04 3.32 52.40
C GLY A 684 17.20 2.62 51.06
N VAL A 685 18.13 1.68 51.00
CA VAL A 685 18.40 0.77 49.88
C VAL A 685 18.55 -0.63 50.46
N GLN A 686 17.86 -1.62 49.89
CA GLN A 686 17.88 -3.00 50.37
C GLN A 686 18.38 -3.94 49.27
N LEU A 687 19.28 -4.85 49.63
CA LEU A 687 19.70 -6.00 48.81
C LEU A 687 19.27 -7.27 49.54
N VAL A 688 18.31 -7.99 48.96
CA VAL A 688 17.71 -9.19 49.58
C VAL A 688 17.71 -10.33 48.58
N THR A 689 18.14 -11.52 49.01
CA THR A 689 18.08 -12.75 48.22
C THR A 689 17.94 -13.93 49.17
N PRO A 690 17.10 -14.93 48.85
CA PRO A 690 16.97 -16.14 49.66
C PRO A 690 18.17 -17.08 49.53
N ALA A 691 19.02 -16.86 48.51
CA ALA A 691 20.20 -17.67 48.25
C ALA A 691 21.45 -16.82 48.48
N THR A 692 22.23 -16.59 47.43
CA THR A 692 23.55 -15.95 47.54
C THR A 692 23.50 -14.51 47.06
N ALA A 693 24.03 -13.58 47.87
CA ALA A 693 24.47 -12.27 47.43
C ALA A 693 25.99 -12.31 47.20
N HIS A 694 26.46 -11.85 46.04
CA HIS A 694 27.88 -11.83 45.70
C HIS A 694 28.30 -10.42 45.29
N VAL A 695 29.38 -9.91 45.90
CA VAL A 695 30.00 -8.63 45.59
C VAL A 695 31.44 -8.89 45.20
N ALA A 696 31.83 -8.51 43.98
CA ALA A 696 33.18 -8.65 43.46
C ALA A 696 33.60 -7.34 42.80
N ALA A 697 34.74 -6.81 43.23
CA ALA A 697 35.34 -5.59 42.68
C ALA A 697 36.85 -5.59 42.96
N GLN A 698 37.59 -4.76 42.24
CA GLN A 698 39.01 -4.53 42.55
C GLN A 698 39.18 -3.85 43.92
N GLN A 699 38.22 -2.98 44.28
CA GLN A 699 38.18 -2.25 45.55
C GLN A 699 36.73 -2.21 46.05
N VAL A 700 36.54 -2.43 47.35
CA VAL A 700 35.24 -2.31 48.02
C VAL A 700 35.40 -1.41 49.23
N ALA A 701 34.61 -0.33 49.29
CA ALA A 701 34.51 0.55 50.44
C ALA A 701 33.12 0.41 51.08
N VAL A 702 33.08 0.20 52.40
CA VAL A 702 31.85 0.22 53.19
C VAL A 702 31.97 1.35 54.21
N THR A 703 31.24 2.44 53.98
CA THR A 703 31.27 3.63 54.84
C THR A 703 29.89 3.83 55.48
N SER A 704 29.87 4.12 56.78
CA SER A 704 28.66 4.41 57.54
C SER A 704 28.97 5.48 58.58
N GLU A 705 28.17 6.55 58.62
CA GLU A 705 28.23 7.57 59.67
C GLU A 705 27.75 7.04 61.04
N GLY A 706 26.91 5.99 61.02
CA GLY A 706 26.43 5.28 62.20
C GLY A 706 27.15 3.95 62.43
N HIS A 707 26.38 2.86 62.57
CA HIS A 707 26.90 1.53 62.86
C HIS A 707 27.01 0.64 61.62
N VAL A 708 28.11 -0.12 61.51
CA VAL A 708 28.21 -1.27 60.59
C VAL A 708 27.96 -2.55 61.39
N GLY A 709 26.95 -3.32 61.01
CA GLY A 709 26.60 -4.60 61.63
C GLY A 709 26.80 -5.77 60.68
N ILE A 710 27.47 -6.82 61.14
CA ILE A 710 27.62 -8.09 60.40
C ILE A 710 27.14 -9.22 61.31
N ALA A 711 26.15 -9.98 60.85
CA ALA A 711 25.62 -11.14 61.56
C ALA A 711 25.54 -12.33 60.60
N SER A 712 25.99 -13.50 61.06
CA SER A 712 25.92 -14.77 60.32
C SER A 712 25.19 -15.80 61.17
N GLY A 713 24.28 -16.56 60.58
CA GLY A 713 23.60 -17.68 61.25
C GLY A 713 24.48 -18.93 61.38
N SER A 714 25.67 -18.93 60.78
CA SER A 714 26.64 -20.03 60.87
C SER A 714 28.05 -19.47 61.04
N SER A 715 28.93 -19.62 60.07
CA SER A 715 30.31 -19.15 60.17
C SER A 715 30.50 -17.79 59.50
N PHE A 716 31.48 -17.01 59.99
CA PHE A 716 32.02 -15.84 59.30
C PHE A 716 33.48 -16.13 58.95
N PHE A 717 33.82 -16.01 57.67
CA PHE A 717 35.18 -16.25 57.17
C PHE A 717 35.77 -14.96 56.61
N ALA A 718 37.02 -14.67 56.97
CA ALA A 718 37.82 -13.60 56.40
C ALA A 718 39.19 -14.16 56.03
N SER A 719 39.50 -14.20 54.73
CA SER A 719 40.79 -14.64 54.21
C SER A 719 41.45 -13.50 53.45
N ILE A 720 42.59 -13.01 53.95
CA ILE A 720 43.27 -11.83 53.43
C ILE A 720 44.70 -12.20 53.04
N ARG A 721 45.15 -11.73 51.87
CA ARG A 721 46.50 -12.01 51.34
C ARG A 721 47.59 -11.25 52.08
N ASP A 722 47.41 -9.95 52.27
CA ASP A 722 48.47 -9.06 52.74
C ASP A 722 48.30 -8.72 54.23
N THR A 723 47.30 -7.89 54.60
CA THR A 723 47.15 -7.42 55.99
C THR A 723 45.69 -7.35 56.44
N ILE A 724 45.43 -7.74 57.69
CA ILE A 724 44.18 -7.46 58.41
C ILE A 724 44.49 -6.51 59.57
N ARG A 725 43.73 -5.41 59.70
CA ARG A 725 43.96 -4.34 60.67
C ARG A 725 42.63 -3.97 61.33
N PHE A 726 42.62 -3.88 62.67
CA PHE A 726 41.46 -3.44 63.46
C PHE A 726 41.87 -2.28 64.36
N VAL A 727 41.11 -1.19 64.32
CA VAL A 727 41.37 0.02 65.12
C VAL A 727 40.09 0.50 65.77
N ALA A 728 40.15 0.79 67.06
CA ALA A 728 39.14 1.56 67.77
C ALA A 728 39.83 2.77 68.42
N GLN A 729 39.46 4.00 68.01
CA GLN A 729 40.13 5.21 68.50
C GLN A 729 39.86 5.51 69.98
N LYS A 730 38.62 5.26 70.44
CA LYS A 730 38.16 5.61 71.79
C LYS A 730 37.71 4.39 72.60
N GLY A 731 37.04 3.44 71.95
CA GLY A 731 36.45 2.28 72.59
C GLY A 731 37.43 1.10 72.72
N ILE A 732 36.91 0.00 73.27
CA ILE A 732 37.66 -1.26 73.37
C ILE A 732 37.50 -2.09 72.09
N VAL A 733 38.57 -2.77 71.67
CA VAL A 733 38.46 -3.92 70.76
C VAL A 733 38.27 -5.16 71.63
N LYS A 734 37.16 -5.88 71.44
CA LYS A 734 36.81 -7.06 72.26
C LYS A 734 36.66 -8.29 71.37
N PHE A 735 37.46 -9.32 71.65
CA PHE A 735 37.29 -10.66 71.07
C PHE A 735 36.73 -11.58 72.15
N VAL A 736 35.58 -12.21 71.89
CA VAL A 736 34.90 -13.10 72.84
C VAL A 736 34.50 -14.37 72.11
N SER A 737 34.84 -15.52 72.70
CA SER A 737 34.22 -16.79 72.37
C SER A 737 33.39 -17.24 73.57
N ALA A 738 32.09 -17.50 73.36
CA ALA A 738 31.17 -17.81 74.45
C ALA A 738 31.29 -19.25 74.98
N ALA A 739 31.68 -20.19 74.11
CA ALA A 739 31.76 -21.62 74.45
C ALA A 739 33.01 -22.32 73.91
N GLY A 740 33.71 -21.74 72.92
CA GLY A 740 34.91 -22.32 72.32
C GLY A 740 36.18 -21.52 72.64
N ASP A 741 37.28 -21.89 71.99
CA ASP A 741 38.58 -21.25 72.20
C ASP A 741 38.78 -19.99 71.34
N ILE A 742 39.59 -19.06 71.86
CA ILE A 742 40.22 -18.02 71.03
C ILE A 742 41.63 -18.52 70.68
N VAL A 743 41.88 -18.81 69.41
CA VAL A 743 43.18 -19.31 68.93
C VAL A 743 43.92 -18.22 68.17
N LEU A 744 45.10 -17.83 68.67
CA LEU A 744 46.02 -16.93 67.98
C LEU A 744 47.27 -17.71 67.56
N HIS A 745 47.54 -17.76 66.26
CA HIS A 745 48.67 -18.53 65.72
C HIS A 745 49.40 -17.74 64.63
N ALA A 746 50.69 -17.45 64.86
CA ALA A 746 51.60 -16.97 63.83
C ALA A 746 52.46 -18.14 63.34
N LEU A 747 52.34 -18.52 62.06
CA LEU A 747 53.00 -19.73 61.52
C LEU A 747 54.52 -19.58 61.38
N THR A 748 54.97 -18.39 61.00
CA THR A 748 56.39 -18.13 60.66
C THR A 748 57.04 -17.07 61.55
N GLN A 749 56.24 -16.17 62.10
CA GLN A 749 56.71 -14.98 62.83
C GLN A 749 56.21 -14.99 64.29
N SER A 750 56.29 -13.84 64.95
CA SER A 750 55.91 -13.67 66.34
C SER A 750 54.44 -13.25 66.50
N ILE A 751 53.88 -13.58 67.66
CA ILE A 751 52.71 -12.88 68.21
C ILE A 751 53.24 -11.76 69.09
N VAL A 752 52.82 -10.52 68.85
CA VAL A 752 53.26 -9.34 69.60
C VAL A 752 52.08 -8.77 70.39
N ALA A 753 52.16 -8.84 71.71
CA ALA A 753 51.23 -8.17 72.63
C ALA A 753 51.97 -7.02 73.32
N ARG A 754 51.54 -5.78 73.09
CA ARG A 754 52.10 -4.56 73.69
C ARG A 754 51.01 -3.81 74.43
N ALA A 755 51.28 -3.41 75.66
CA ALA A 755 50.40 -2.55 76.44
C ALA A 755 51.26 -1.56 77.25
N GLN A 756 50.88 -0.28 77.29
CA GLN A 756 51.58 0.73 78.09
C GLN A 756 51.35 0.56 79.59
N LYS A 757 50.22 -0.04 79.99
CA LYS A 757 49.83 -0.21 81.40
C LYS A 757 50.05 -1.63 81.90
N GLN A 758 49.25 -2.58 81.41
CA GLN A 758 49.29 -3.97 81.88
C GLN A 758 48.93 -4.95 80.76
N ILE A 759 49.52 -6.14 80.81
CA ILE A 759 49.04 -7.34 80.13
C ILE A 759 48.60 -8.29 81.25
N LEU A 760 47.29 -8.54 81.35
CA LEU A 760 46.70 -9.45 82.33
C LEU A 760 46.38 -10.79 81.64
N LEU A 761 46.95 -11.88 82.17
CA LEU A 761 46.59 -13.25 81.82
C LEU A 761 46.03 -13.88 83.10
N GLU A 762 44.78 -14.32 83.06
CA GLU A 762 44.06 -14.89 84.20
C GLU A 762 43.35 -16.17 83.75
N ALA A 763 43.69 -17.28 84.37
CA ALA A 763 43.12 -18.60 84.12
C ALA A 763 43.46 -19.52 85.30
N ASP A 764 42.75 -20.64 85.44
CA ASP A 764 43.11 -21.70 86.40
C ASP A 764 44.54 -22.23 86.15
N GLU A 765 44.98 -22.25 84.89
CA GLU A 765 46.35 -22.59 84.50
C GLU A 765 46.86 -21.68 83.37
N ILE A 766 48.08 -21.16 83.52
CA ILE A 766 48.79 -20.43 82.46
C ILE A 766 50.03 -21.23 82.03
N ILE A 767 49.99 -21.79 80.82
CA ILE A 767 51.10 -22.57 80.28
C ILE A 767 51.97 -21.70 79.35
N LEU A 768 53.18 -21.39 79.78
CA LEU A 768 54.20 -20.75 78.94
C LEU A 768 55.24 -21.79 78.51
N ARG A 769 55.27 -22.12 77.21
CA ARG A 769 56.19 -23.14 76.65
C ARG A 769 57.04 -22.57 75.52
N GLY A 770 58.35 -22.45 75.76
CA GLY A 770 59.33 -22.13 74.72
C GLY A 770 60.03 -23.39 74.23
N LYS A 771 60.20 -23.55 72.90
CA LYS A 771 60.94 -24.70 72.32
C LYS A 771 62.45 -24.63 72.57
N ARG A 772 62.99 -23.42 72.71
CA ARG A 772 64.43 -23.18 72.90
C ARG A 772 64.72 -22.45 74.20
N LYS A 773 63.95 -21.41 74.49
CA LYS A 773 64.18 -20.51 75.61
C LYS A 773 62.88 -19.84 76.05
N ILE A 774 62.73 -19.63 77.35
CA ILE A 774 61.79 -18.68 77.94
C ILE A 774 62.63 -17.63 78.68
N ARG A 775 62.32 -16.35 78.47
CA ARG A 775 62.99 -15.23 79.15
C ARG A 775 61.94 -14.28 79.71
N PHE A 776 62.01 -14.04 81.00
CA PHE A 776 61.33 -12.93 81.66
C PHE A 776 62.39 -11.88 81.97
N GLU A 777 62.12 -10.62 81.63
CA GLU A 777 63.07 -9.53 81.82
C GLU A 777 62.34 -8.24 82.20
N VAL A 778 62.84 -7.57 83.23
CA VAL A 778 62.30 -6.32 83.75
C VAL A 778 63.47 -5.43 84.19
N ASN A 779 63.69 -4.31 83.52
CA ASN A 779 64.70 -3.29 83.87
C ASN A 779 66.07 -3.86 84.33
N GLY A 780 66.63 -4.80 83.56
CA GLY A 780 67.94 -5.42 83.83
C GLY A 780 67.93 -6.59 84.83
N SER A 781 66.79 -6.93 85.42
CA SER A 781 66.57 -8.20 86.12
C SER A 781 65.94 -9.21 85.18
N PHE A 782 66.37 -10.47 85.23
CA PHE A 782 65.86 -11.49 84.33
C PHE A 782 65.81 -12.88 84.97
N THR A 783 64.95 -13.71 84.39
CA THR A 783 64.97 -15.16 84.53
C THR A 783 65.01 -15.77 83.14
N ASN A 784 66.09 -16.49 82.85
CA ASN A 784 66.28 -17.24 81.61
C ASN A 784 66.13 -18.73 81.90
N MET A 785 65.36 -19.43 81.08
CA MET A 785 65.17 -20.88 81.16
C MET A 785 65.43 -21.47 79.77
N ASP A 786 66.38 -22.38 79.65
CA ASP A 786 66.65 -23.16 78.44
C ASP A 786 67.15 -24.58 78.77
N ALA A 787 67.59 -25.33 77.77
CA ALA A 787 68.05 -26.72 77.95
C ALA A 787 69.31 -26.86 78.82
N SER A 788 70.05 -25.77 79.06
CA SER A 788 71.24 -25.76 79.92
C SER A 788 70.94 -25.48 81.39
N GLY A 789 69.73 -24.97 81.71
CA GLY A 789 69.29 -24.73 83.08
C GLY A 789 68.44 -23.46 83.26
N ILE A 790 68.24 -23.06 84.52
CA ILE A 790 67.57 -21.81 84.89
C ILE A 790 68.62 -20.84 85.44
N VAL A 791 68.70 -19.66 84.85
CA VAL A 791 69.65 -18.59 85.26
C VAL A 791 68.87 -17.35 85.64
N HIS A 792 69.01 -16.94 86.90
CA HIS A 792 68.49 -15.68 87.42
C HIS A 792 69.63 -14.64 87.48
N GLY A 793 69.35 -13.41 87.09
CA GLY A 793 70.30 -12.29 87.20
C GLY A 793 69.59 -10.98 87.50
N THR A 794 70.22 -10.12 88.31
CA THR A 794 69.69 -8.79 88.63
C THR A 794 70.84 -7.81 88.84
N SER A 795 70.64 -6.55 88.44
CA SER A 795 71.54 -5.43 88.77
C SER A 795 71.32 -4.87 90.18
N GLY A 796 70.27 -5.33 90.87
CA GLY A 796 69.92 -4.96 92.24
C GLY A 796 70.26 -6.05 93.26
N LYS A 797 69.61 -5.99 94.43
CA LYS A 797 69.72 -7.04 95.45
C LYS A 797 68.81 -8.22 95.09
N PHE A 798 69.37 -9.42 95.03
CA PHE A 798 68.62 -10.66 94.92
C PHE A 798 68.21 -11.14 96.32
N LEU A 799 66.92 -11.05 96.65
CA LEU A 799 66.36 -11.47 97.93
C LEU A 799 65.36 -12.61 97.70
N ALA A 800 65.68 -13.80 98.22
CA ALA A 800 64.80 -14.95 98.21
C ALA A 800 64.30 -15.21 99.64
N HIS A 801 63.01 -15.04 99.87
CA HIS A 801 62.37 -15.23 101.17
C HIS A 801 61.47 -16.47 101.14
N ALA A 802 61.69 -17.45 102.02
CA ALA A 802 60.69 -18.45 102.36
C ALA A 802 60.89 -18.97 103.79
N SER A 803 59.85 -19.60 104.34
CA SER A 803 59.90 -20.28 105.64
C SER A 803 60.77 -21.54 105.63
N PHE A 804 61.05 -22.11 104.45
CA PHE A 804 61.92 -23.26 104.24
C PHE A 804 62.54 -23.20 102.83
N HIS A 805 63.83 -23.49 102.70
CA HIS A 805 64.53 -23.60 101.41
C HIS A 805 65.15 -25.00 101.31
N GLN A 806 64.81 -25.74 100.24
CA GLN A 806 65.35 -27.07 99.98
C GLN A 806 65.81 -27.12 98.52
N LEU A 807 67.07 -27.50 98.30
CA LEU A 807 67.67 -27.71 96.97
C LEU A 807 67.92 -29.22 96.77
N PRO A 808 66.86 -30.03 96.57
CA PRO A 808 67.02 -31.46 96.36
C PRO A 808 67.81 -31.76 95.08
N GLY A 809 68.53 -32.88 95.06
CA GLY A 809 69.21 -33.40 93.86
C GLY A 809 68.23 -33.74 92.72
N PRO A 810 68.73 -34.14 91.53
CA PRO A 810 67.91 -34.31 90.33
C PRO A 810 66.72 -35.26 90.54
N LEU A 811 65.53 -34.83 90.12
CA LEU A 811 64.37 -35.71 90.02
C LEU A 811 64.65 -36.75 88.93
N SER A 812 64.63 -38.03 89.28
CA SER A 812 64.66 -39.13 88.31
C SER A 812 63.31 -39.16 87.59
N GLN A 813 63.23 -38.54 86.41
CA GLN A 813 62.06 -38.62 85.55
C GLN A 813 62.21 -39.85 84.65
N ALA A 814 61.29 -40.82 84.76
CA ALA A 814 61.29 -41.97 83.88
C ALA A 814 61.08 -41.51 82.43
N VAL A 815 62.07 -41.76 81.58
CA VAL A 815 61.97 -41.56 80.13
C VAL A 815 61.36 -42.82 79.55
N ASP A 816 60.16 -42.68 78.97
CA ASP A 816 59.56 -43.74 78.17
C ASP A 816 60.32 -43.87 76.83
N LEU A 817 61.12 -44.94 76.72
CA LEU A 817 61.87 -45.32 75.51
C LEU A 817 61.04 -46.19 74.55
N ALA A 818 59.72 -46.33 74.75
CA ALA A 818 58.87 -47.07 73.81
C ALA A 818 58.82 -46.36 72.45
N PRO A 819 59.17 -47.03 71.33
CA PRO A 819 59.03 -46.46 70.00
C PRO A 819 57.56 -46.24 69.68
N LYS A 820 57.14 -44.97 69.53
CA LYS A 820 55.74 -44.56 69.31
C LYS A 820 55.09 -45.04 68.00
N LYS A 821 55.83 -45.74 67.12
CA LYS A 821 55.30 -46.43 65.92
C LYS A 821 56.19 -47.62 65.55
N ILE A 822 55.62 -48.82 65.55
CA ILE A 822 56.24 -50.03 65.01
C ILE A 822 56.09 -49.99 63.48
N CYS A 823 57.21 -50.01 62.76
CA CYS A 823 57.20 -50.31 61.32
C CYS A 823 57.17 -51.83 61.15
N ILE A 824 56.03 -52.38 60.74
CA ILE A 824 55.84 -53.83 60.52
C ILE A 824 56.83 -54.36 59.48
N GLU A 825 57.18 -53.55 58.48
CA GLU A 825 58.18 -53.90 57.46
C GLU A 825 59.60 -54.03 58.03
N CYS A 826 60.02 -53.13 58.93
CA CYS A 826 61.31 -53.23 59.62
C CYS A 826 61.37 -54.43 60.58
N LEU A 827 60.24 -54.73 61.25
CA LEU A 827 60.13 -55.87 62.15
C LEU A 827 60.27 -57.20 61.40
N MET A 828 59.63 -57.30 60.22
CA MET A 828 59.74 -58.47 59.34
C MET A 828 61.15 -58.63 58.73
N LYS A 829 61.86 -57.53 58.47
CA LYS A 829 63.26 -57.55 58.00
C LYS A 829 64.22 -58.05 59.08
N ALA A 830 64.06 -57.62 60.34
CA ALA A 830 64.89 -58.06 61.45
C ALA A 830 64.67 -59.54 61.82
N ALA A 831 63.40 -60.01 61.78
CA ALA A 831 63.06 -61.40 62.04
C ALA A 831 63.65 -62.38 61.01
N ARG A 832 63.85 -61.94 59.76
CA ARG A 832 64.47 -62.76 58.70
C ARG A 832 66.00 -62.79 58.75
N SER A 833 66.65 -61.86 59.47
CA SER A 833 68.12 -61.76 59.52
C SER A 833 68.74 -62.07 60.89
N GLY A 834 67.95 -62.43 61.90
CA GLY A 834 68.45 -62.81 63.24
C GLY A 834 69.18 -61.68 63.98
N ALA A 835 68.99 -60.42 63.60
CA ALA A 835 69.68 -59.26 64.19
C ALA A 835 68.78 -58.51 65.17
N ALA A 836 69.34 -58.12 66.32
CA ALA A 836 68.58 -57.48 67.41
C ALA A 836 68.19 -56.01 67.15
N LEU A 837 68.76 -55.33 66.14
CA LEU A 837 68.44 -53.93 65.79
C LEU A 837 68.76 -53.67 64.30
N VAL A 838 67.90 -52.89 63.63
CA VAL A 838 68.14 -52.35 62.29
C VAL A 838 68.16 -50.82 62.39
N LEU A 839 69.27 -50.19 62.00
CA LEU A 839 69.37 -48.73 61.89
C LEU A 839 68.48 -48.21 60.77
N ARG A 840 67.86 -47.05 61.00
CA ARG A 840 66.98 -46.37 60.04
C ARG A 840 67.71 -45.96 58.76
#